data_AF-A0A8H5NW96-F1
#
_entry.id   AF-A0A8H5NW96-F1
#
_cell.length_a   1.000
_cell.length_b   1.000
_cell.length_c   1.000
_cell.angle_alpha   90.00
_cell.angle_beta   90.00
_cell.angle_gamma   90.00
#
_symmetry.space_group_name_H-M   'P 1'
#
loop_
_entity.id
_entity.type
_entity.pdbx_description
1 polymer ?
#
loop_
_entity_poly.entity_id
_entity_poly.type
_entity_poly.pdbx_seq_one_letter_code
_entity_poly.pdbx_strand_id
1 'polypeptide(L)'
;MALSIARVSFEHYSSPLGIAETAPRISWRFDGDAPDWEQSSYDIQVTRSVNGKPKSFSSKSSDSVYQPWPDSPLEEAQPVSVRVRAHGGSKQPSTPWSDWVSVETALFKKSWDNVKPIASTIKVNVTAPKRPVYFRKEFKLPDDIASARLYITALGIYEAEINGKRVGDSVLAPGWQSFHHRHVYDTYDVTKLLTPGSNVIGALVGEGWYAGRLGFDGGQRNIYGNSTGLLAQLHVKSKTGKTVKIVTDTTWKSSFGPATAGEIYDGDKYNATLEADIKGWSKPGFKSSSWSDTRLLPSLDGELVPAEQPPVRRVEEVKPQRFFKSASGKQLVDFGQNLVGWLRLKVDGPKNTTIRLRHAEVLENGELALRPLRQAKAEDYLTLSGKGPIQWEPKFTFHGFRYAELYGWPKETPLDANSVRAIVVHTDLEETGYFNCSNHLLNKFHSNVRWSMKGNFLSIPTDCPQRNERLGWTGDAHVFGPTSNYLYDTSAFWKGWHKDIWSEMSQNEMVPPVYVPSIPLFLDKPPMPASVWGDVVVGNPWHIYQSFGDQALLQEHLPQAQNWIDTGISRNDVGLWNRSKLQFGDWLDPLAPPDQPGAATTDASLVSDAYLVKMTQTLSQIIGALGNSKLAKKYETQHSDLKRQFQSAWAPGGKLANRTQTAYALSLAFDLLKDEKQKNTAADTLRDIIKNNDYLVGTGFAGTSQLGFALSGINSTDVFYRMLLQEKVPSWLYQVVMGGTTTWERWDSMLPNGTINPGEMTSFNHYSFGSVANWMHQFIGGIAPLEPGYKTIAIAPIPGGNLSYASATCSKSQPPLRMKGSLLFRNDPAAPRILVNGYHWSRTPCLQRRFGLITVILHATDTDITLHPISKNDMLSPARRPNIEVFDIGDFTNSIIFYMLFVAQQPRSTLGLISGGSMSDTAGWRWSQNIGFPNILIAAFIYAVGATAGIVSFNTISEILTEPPYKFSTTNTGLVFFAVLVGDTPGWGIGVLSDQVVIALARRNDGIKEPEMRLYMLVTCFVFAAAGYMLYGWGTQTEAHWITIAIGIGAMISHQAEACKIATAYAMDCFPGPFIEAAGYGWTMTCFGIMVLLSVLAAIFLVLLGKRWRIAKGARYYKFLDEVGVYTD
;
A
#
# COMPACT_ATOMS: atom_id res chain seq x y z
N MET A 1 -27.91 40.57 11.03
CA MET A 1 -27.81 39.19 10.51
C MET A 1 -27.43 39.28 9.05
N ALA A 2 -26.26 38.79 8.70
CA ALA A 2 -25.76 38.71 7.34
C ALA A 2 -25.78 37.24 6.91
N LEU A 3 -26.30 36.97 5.72
CA LEU A 3 -26.22 35.66 5.10
C LEU A 3 -25.88 35.84 3.62
N SER A 4 -24.89 35.09 3.15
CA SER A 4 -24.33 35.19 1.81
C SER A 4 -24.03 33.81 1.25
N ILE A 5 -23.92 33.72 -0.08
CA ILE A 5 -23.36 32.55 -0.76
C ILE A 5 -21.86 32.80 -0.91
N ALA A 6 -21.06 32.04 -0.18
CA ALA A 6 -19.60 32.16 -0.11
C ALA A 6 -18.86 31.39 -1.21
N ARG A 7 -19.54 30.44 -1.86
CA ARG A 7 -19.02 29.69 -3.02
C ARG A 7 -20.17 29.12 -3.82
N VAL A 8 -20.05 29.13 -5.14
CA VAL A 8 -20.80 28.24 -6.04
C VAL A 8 -19.81 27.25 -6.65
N SER A 9 -20.21 25.99 -6.77
CA SER A 9 -19.40 24.91 -7.36
C SER A 9 -20.22 24.04 -8.31
N PHE A 10 -19.52 23.33 -9.19
CA PHE A 10 -20.11 22.45 -10.20
C PHE A 10 -19.56 21.04 -10.01
N GLU A 11 -20.44 20.03 -10.00
CA GLU A 11 -20.09 18.64 -9.68
C GLU A 11 -19.18 18.58 -8.44
N HIS A 12 -17.96 18.05 -8.57
CA HIS A 12 -16.92 18.02 -7.54
C HIS A 12 -15.68 18.85 -7.91
N TYR A 13 -15.75 19.70 -8.95
CA TYR A 13 -14.58 20.40 -9.46
C TYR A 13 -14.10 21.52 -8.52
N SER A 14 -12.81 21.50 -8.17
CA SER A 14 -12.14 22.64 -7.53
C SER A 14 -11.98 23.81 -8.51
N SER A 15 -11.84 23.54 -9.82
CA SER A 15 -11.81 24.51 -10.91
C SER A 15 -12.65 23.98 -12.10
N PRO A 16 -13.82 24.57 -12.40
CA PRO A 16 -14.76 24.06 -13.41
C PRO A 16 -14.38 24.47 -14.85
N LEU A 17 -13.14 24.18 -15.26
CA LEU A 17 -12.61 24.45 -16.60
C LEU A 17 -12.20 23.14 -17.28
N GLY A 18 -12.83 22.84 -18.42
CA GLY A 18 -12.62 21.59 -19.14
C GLY A 18 -13.37 20.42 -18.52
N ILE A 19 -14.61 20.64 -18.06
CA ILE A 19 -15.42 19.61 -17.40
C ILE A 19 -16.03 18.62 -18.42
N ALA A 20 -16.29 17.38 -17.99
CA ALA A 20 -16.94 16.36 -18.82
C ALA A 20 -18.46 16.58 -18.94
N GLU A 21 -19.10 17.07 -17.88
CA GLU A 21 -20.55 17.13 -17.74
C GLU A 21 -21.17 18.30 -18.54
N THR A 22 -22.08 17.99 -19.48
CA THR A 22 -22.81 18.98 -20.29
C THR A 22 -24.01 19.60 -19.57
N ALA A 23 -24.45 19.02 -18.45
CA ALA A 23 -25.51 19.52 -17.60
C ALA A 23 -25.05 19.49 -16.13
N PRO A 24 -23.98 20.23 -15.76
CA PRO A 24 -23.31 20.08 -14.48
C PRO A 24 -24.20 20.53 -13.32
N ARG A 25 -24.31 19.67 -12.31
CA ARG A 25 -25.03 19.92 -11.06
C ARG A 25 -24.36 21.04 -10.27
N ILE A 26 -25.16 21.91 -9.67
CA ILE A 26 -24.73 23.16 -9.04
C ILE A 26 -24.93 23.07 -7.53
N SER A 27 -23.91 23.43 -6.76
CA SER A 27 -23.97 23.54 -5.28
C SER A 27 -23.58 24.96 -4.83
N TRP A 28 -24.14 25.44 -3.70
CA TRP A 28 -23.76 26.74 -3.13
C TRP A 28 -23.62 26.75 -1.59
N ARG A 29 -22.43 27.11 -1.11
CA ARG A 29 -22.09 27.10 0.34
C ARG A 29 -22.40 28.45 0.96
N PHE A 30 -23.06 28.45 2.11
CA PHE A 30 -23.40 29.68 2.85
C PHE A 30 -22.27 30.16 3.76
N ASP A 31 -22.23 31.46 4.04
CA ASP A 31 -21.47 32.06 5.15
C ASP A 31 -22.28 33.23 5.73
N GLY A 32 -22.32 33.32 7.07
CA GLY A 32 -23.22 34.21 7.79
C GLY A 32 -23.39 33.88 9.27
N ASP A 33 -24.35 34.55 9.92
CA ASP A 33 -24.64 34.45 11.36
C ASP A 33 -26.13 34.24 11.72
N ALA A 34 -27.02 34.11 10.72
CA ALA A 34 -28.47 34.06 10.91
C ALA A 34 -28.94 32.73 11.57
N PRO A 35 -29.43 32.73 12.83
CA PRO A 35 -29.92 31.53 13.49
C PRO A 35 -31.22 31.02 12.86
N ASP A 36 -31.48 29.73 13.04
CA ASP A 36 -32.70 29.03 12.61
C ASP A 36 -33.08 29.23 11.12
N TRP A 37 -32.10 29.56 10.25
CA TRP A 37 -32.33 29.83 8.83
C TRP A 37 -32.40 28.55 8.01
N GLU A 38 -33.47 28.41 7.21
CA GLU A 38 -33.67 27.30 6.27
C GLU A 38 -34.01 27.86 4.88
N GLN A 39 -33.39 27.30 3.83
CA GLN A 39 -33.74 27.65 2.46
C GLN A 39 -35.16 27.16 2.12
N SER A 40 -35.99 28.03 1.54
CA SER A 40 -37.32 27.66 1.04
C SER A 40 -37.42 27.69 -0.50
N SER A 41 -36.56 28.49 -1.14
CA SER A 41 -36.37 28.55 -2.59
C SER A 41 -35.00 29.11 -2.96
N TYR A 42 -34.65 28.99 -4.25
CA TYR A 42 -33.46 29.60 -4.82
C TYR A 42 -33.72 30.15 -6.23
N ASP A 43 -32.91 31.12 -6.64
CA ASP A 43 -32.78 31.57 -8.03
C ASP A 43 -31.37 31.24 -8.56
N ILE A 44 -31.29 30.71 -9.78
CA ILE A 44 -30.05 30.60 -10.55
C ILE A 44 -30.13 31.53 -11.75
N GLN A 45 -29.09 32.33 -11.98
CA GLN A 45 -28.91 33.13 -13.19
C GLN A 45 -27.79 32.56 -14.05
N VAL A 46 -28.06 32.43 -15.36
CA VAL A 46 -27.14 31.86 -16.35
C VAL A 46 -26.97 32.84 -17.52
N THR A 47 -25.73 33.07 -17.95
CA THR A 47 -25.44 33.81 -19.19
C THR A 47 -24.34 33.15 -20.03
N ARG A 48 -24.58 33.02 -21.34
CA ARG A 48 -23.64 32.45 -22.33
C ARG A 48 -22.84 33.51 -23.10
N SER A 49 -22.91 34.76 -22.66
CA SER A 49 -22.18 35.89 -23.25
C SER A 49 -21.93 36.96 -22.18
N VAL A 50 -20.75 37.57 -22.19
CA VAL A 50 -20.38 38.67 -21.29
C VAL A 50 -21.37 39.84 -21.37
N ASN A 51 -21.93 40.07 -22.57
CA ASN A 51 -22.92 41.12 -22.82
C ASN A 51 -24.35 40.56 -23.01
N GLY A 52 -24.59 39.28 -22.72
CA GLY A 52 -25.90 38.63 -22.84
C GLY A 52 -26.81 38.95 -21.65
N LYS A 53 -28.09 39.19 -21.90
CA LYS A 53 -29.10 39.30 -20.83
C LYS A 53 -29.22 37.95 -20.11
N PRO A 54 -28.98 37.85 -18.79
CA PRO A 54 -29.08 36.59 -18.07
C PRO A 54 -30.48 35.98 -18.12
N LYS A 55 -30.55 34.67 -18.35
CA LYS A 55 -31.73 33.86 -18.01
C LYS A 55 -31.78 33.71 -16.50
N SER A 56 -32.97 33.75 -15.90
CA SER A 56 -33.20 33.50 -14.47
C SER A 56 -34.14 32.30 -14.32
N PHE A 57 -33.81 31.40 -13.39
CA PHE A 57 -34.56 30.19 -13.11
C PHE A 57 -34.81 30.10 -11.60
N SER A 58 -36.07 30.03 -11.19
CA SER A 58 -36.47 29.98 -9.77
C SER A 58 -36.99 28.58 -9.42
N SER A 59 -36.57 28.05 -8.27
CA SER A 59 -36.97 26.71 -7.81
C SER A 59 -37.39 26.74 -6.34
N LYS A 60 -38.49 26.05 -6.01
CA LYS A 60 -38.98 25.91 -4.64
C LYS A 60 -38.41 24.62 -4.02
N SER A 61 -37.18 24.70 -3.54
CA SER A 61 -36.44 23.60 -2.91
C SER A 61 -35.60 24.13 -1.74
N SER A 62 -35.49 23.33 -0.68
CA SER A 62 -34.60 23.59 0.46
C SER A 62 -33.18 23.08 0.25
N ASP A 63 -32.94 22.28 -0.80
CA ASP A 63 -31.62 21.71 -1.06
C ASP A 63 -30.71 22.71 -1.80
N SER A 64 -29.43 22.73 -1.40
CA SER A 64 -28.38 23.63 -1.90
C SER A 64 -27.18 22.88 -2.50
N VAL A 65 -27.30 21.55 -2.62
CA VAL A 65 -26.25 20.61 -3.06
C VAL A 65 -26.72 19.90 -4.33
N TYR A 66 -25.83 19.73 -5.31
CA TYR A 66 -26.03 19.01 -6.57
C TYR A 66 -27.35 19.31 -7.30
N GLN A 67 -27.83 20.56 -7.23
CA GLN A 67 -29.08 20.95 -7.87
C GLN A 67 -28.94 20.89 -9.41
N PRO A 68 -29.94 20.38 -10.16
CA PRO A 68 -29.81 20.19 -11.60
C PRO A 68 -29.46 21.47 -12.37
N TRP A 69 -28.70 21.31 -13.46
CA TRP A 69 -28.45 22.39 -14.42
C TRP A 69 -29.78 22.90 -15.02
N PRO A 70 -30.08 24.22 -14.96
CA PRO A 70 -31.42 24.72 -15.24
C PRO A 70 -31.67 25.21 -16.68
N ASP A 71 -30.63 25.34 -17.51
CA ASP A 71 -30.74 25.77 -18.92
C ASP A 71 -30.59 24.57 -19.87
N SER A 72 -30.61 24.79 -21.19
CA SER A 72 -30.18 23.76 -22.15
C SER A 72 -28.75 23.26 -21.86
N PRO A 73 -28.33 22.06 -22.31
CA PRO A 73 -26.95 21.60 -22.12
C PRO A 73 -25.87 22.57 -22.64
N LEU A 74 -24.66 22.39 -22.14
CA LEU A 74 -23.44 23.06 -22.59
C LEU A 74 -22.90 22.37 -23.86
N GLU A 75 -22.50 23.18 -24.85
CA GLU A 75 -21.80 22.69 -26.05
C GLU A 75 -20.32 22.37 -25.76
N GLU A 76 -19.55 21.89 -26.74
CA GLU A 76 -18.10 21.67 -26.61
C GLU A 76 -17.35 23.00 -26.40
N ALA A 77 -16.39 23.03 -25.47
CA ALA A 77 -15.56 24.21 -25.16
C ALA A 77 -16.35 25.53 -24.98
N GLN A 78 -17.52 25.45 -24.33
CA GLN A 78 -18.47 26.57 -24.21
C GLN A 78 -18.41 27.18 -22.79
N PRO A 79 -17.78 28.36 -22.61
CA PRO A 79 -17.80 29.06 -21.33
C PRO A 79 -19.18 29.68 -21.07
N VAL A 80 -19.75 29.40 -19.90
CA VAL A 80 -21.03 29.93 -19.42
C VAL A 80 -20.86 30.42 -17.99
N SER A 81 -21.39 31.60 -17.68
CA SER A 81 -21.29 32.17 -16.31
C SER A 81 -22.61 32.03 -15.57
N VAL A 82 -22.50 31.64 -14.30
CA VAL A 82 -23.62 31.36 -13.40
C VAL A 82 -23.46 32.15 -12.10
N ARG A 83 -24.58 32.55 -11.50
CA ARG A 83 -24.64 33.00 -10.11
C ARG A 83 -25.94 32.55 -9.44
N VAL A 84 -25.94 32.45 -8.13
CA VAL A 84 -27.06 31.91 -7.34
C VAL A 84 -27.51 32.91 -6.29
N ARG A 85 -28.78 32.85 -5.89
CA ARG A 85 -29.37 33.51 -4.72
C ARG A 85 -30.28 32.52 -4.00
N ALA A 86 -30.26 32.52 -2.67
CA ALA A 86 -31.17 31.70 -1.86
C ALA A 86 -32.14 32.55 -1.04
N HIS A 87 -33.31 31.98 -0.74
CA HIS A 87 -34.38 32.62 0.02
C HIS A 87 -34.69 31.79 1.26
N GLY A 88 -34.72 32.43 2.43
CA GLY A 88 -35.09 31.76 3.67
C GLY A 88 -36.58 31.40 3.75
N GLY A 89 -37.01 30.88 4.90
CA GLY A 89 -38.42 30.72 5.26
C GLY A 89 -39.20 32.03 5.38
N SER A 90 -40.49 31.96 5.72
CA SER A 90 -41.33 33.15 5.89
C SER A 90 -40.77 34.08 6.98
N LYS A 91 -40.59 35.36 6.63
CA LYS A 91 -39.90 36.41 7.43
C LYS A 91 -38.38 36.29 7.58
N GLN A 92 -37.73 35.28 6.98
CA GLN A 92 -36.27 35.16 6.98
C GLN A 92 -35.64 35.95 5.81
N PRO A 93 -34.37 36.40 5.93
CA PRO A 93 -33.68 37.10 4.86
C PRO A 93 -33.44 36.19 3.64
N SER A 94 -33.40 36.81 2.46
CA SER A 94 -32.76 36.23 1.26
C SER A 94 -31.30 36.65 1.22
N THR A 95 -30.44 35.84 0.60
CA THR A 95 -29.04 36.26 0.35
C THR A 95 -28.98 37.36 -0.71
N PRO A 96 -27.88 38.12 -0.78
CA PRO A 96 -27.43 38.72 -2.03
C PRO A 96 -27.30 37.67 -3.14
N TRP A 97 -27.17 38.13 -4.38
CA TRP A 97 -26.61 37.28 -5.44
C TRP A 97 -25.15 36.94 -5.11
N SER A 98 -24.72 35.72 -5.40
CA SER A 98 -23.30 35.36 -5.44
C SER A 98 -22.56 36.15 -6.52
N ASP A 99 -21.23 36.13 -6.44
CA ASP A 99 -20.39 36.44 -7.59
C ASP A 99 -20.70 35.51 -8.78
N TRP A 100 -20.32 35.97 -9.98
CA TRP A 100 -20.38 35.17 -11.20
C TRP A 100 -19.23 34.16 -11.22
N VAL A 101 -19.56 32.87 -11.29
CA VAL A 101 -18.62 31.78 -11.51
C VAL A 101 -18.81 31.23 -12.92
N SER A 102 -17.73 31.15 -13.70
CA SER A 102 -17.76 30.52 -15.02
C SER A 102 -17.56 29.02 -14.92
N VAL A 103 -18.30 28.27 -15.74
CA VAL A 103 -18.10 26.84 -16.03
C VAL A 103 -17.83 26.68 -17.52
N GLU A 104 -16.91 25.80 -17.89
CA GLU A 104 -16.56 25.54 -19.28
C GLU A 104 -16.30 24.04 -19.49
N THR A 105 -16.95 23.47 -20.50
CA THR A 105 -16.80 22.07 -20.94
C THR A 105 -15.46 21.79 -21.60
N ALA A 106 -15.08 20.52 -21.60
CA ALA A 106 -13.91 20.00 -22.30
C ALA A 106 -14.13 19.87 -23.83
N LEU A 107 -13.20 19.20 -24.51
CA LEU A 107 -13.43 18.63 -25.84
C LEU A 107 -14.15 17.28 -25.72
N PHE A 108 -15.17 17.05 -26.54
CA PHE A 108 -15.82 15.74 -26.61
C PHE A 108 -15.02 14.80 -27.51
N LYS A 109 -15.26 13.49 -27.38
CA LYS A 109 -14.52 12.41 -28.06
C LYS A 109 -14.27 12.69 -29.55
N LYS A 110 -15.29 13.15 -30.27
CA LYS A 110 -15.26 13.47 -31.71
C LYS A 110 -14.24 14.56 -32.11
N SER A 111 -13.91 15.49 -31.22
CA SER A 111 -12.87 16.51 -31.48
C SER A 111 -11.45 15.92 -31.45
N TRP A 112 -11.28 14.66 -31.03
CA TRP A 112 -10.00 13.94 -31.00
C TRP A 112 -9.82 12.91 -32.12
N ASP A 113 -10.87 12.49 -32.83
CA ASP A 113 -10.85 11.41 -33.84
C ASP A 113 -9.71 11.50 -34.87
N ASN A 114 -9.29 12.74 -35.20
CA ASN A 114 -8.27 13.03 -36.22
C ASN A 114 -6.93 13.53 -35.62
N VAL A 115 -6.75 13.49 -34.30
CA VAL A 115 -5.53 13.93 -33.60
C VAL A 115 -4.90 12.75 -32.88
N LYS A 116 -3.70 12.36 -33.30
CA LYS A 116 -2.98 11.22 -32.71
C LYS A 116 -1.86 11.67 -31.77
N PRO A 117 -1.48 10.82 -30.79
CA PRO A 117 -0.28 11.05 -30.00
C PRO A 117 0.96 10.99 -30.90
N ILE A 118 2.00 11.73 -30.52
CA ILE A 118 3.28 11.77 -31.22
C ILE A 118 4.43 11.32 -30.32
N ALA A 119 5.36 10.57 -30.91
CA ALA A 119 6.63 10.20 -30.29
C ALA A 119 7.81 10.76 -31.10
N SER A 120 9.00 10.76 -30.51
CA SER A 120 10.21 11.05 -31.26
C SER A 120 10.54 9.94 -32.27
N THR A 121 11.25 10.31 -33.35
CA THR A 121 11.95 9.37 -34.24
C THR A 121 13.30 8.90 -33.69
N ILE A 122 13.81 9.51 -32.60
CA ILE A 122 15.04 9.08 -31.92
C ILE A 122 14.85 7.65 -31.39
N LYS A 123 15.77 6.74 -31.76
CA LYS A 123 15.76 5.35 -31.28
C LYS A 123 16.07 5.32 -29.77
N VAL A 124 15.21 4.68 -29.00
CA VAL A 124 15.37 4.43 -27.56
C VAL A 124 15.53 2.94 -27.30
N ASN A 125 16.27 2.56 -26.25
CA ASN A 125 16.31 1.17 -25.80
C ASN A 125 15.01 0.85 -25.01
N VAL A 126 14.30 -0.20 -25.43
CA VAL A 126 13.03 -0.64 -24.82
C VAL A 126 13.24 -1.20 -23.41
N THR A 127 14.36 -1.87 -23.13
CA THR A 127 14.64 -2.47 -21.81
C THR A 127 15.20 -1.48 -20.79
N ALA A 128 15.68 -0.32 -21.25
CA ALA A 128 16.22 0.74 -20.40
C ALA A 128 15.14 1.75 -19.96
N PRO A 129 15.43 2.59 -18.95
CA PRO A 129 14.66 3.80 -18.67
C PRO A 129 14.62 4.72 -19.90
N LYS A 130 13.46 5.36 -20.16
CA LYS A 130 13.29 6.30 -21.27
C LYS A 130 13.76 7.69 -20.82
N ARG A 131 14.80 8.20 -21.49
CA ARG A 131 15.26 9.58 -21.29
C ARG A 131 14.15 10.58 -21.70
N PRO A 132 13.83 11.58 -20.86
CA PRO A 132 12.78 12.55 -21.18
C PRO A 132 13.01 13.31 -22.49
N VAL A 133 11.93 13.51 -23.25
CA VAL A 133 11.94 14.06 -24.62
C VAL A 133 11.29 15.44 -24.63
N TYR A 134 12.00 16.43 -25.17
CA TYR A 134 11.48 17.76 -25.49
C TYR A 134 10.81 17.73 -26.87
N PHE A 135 9.55 18.15 -26.95
CA PHE A 135 8.76 18.31 -28.17
C PHE A 135 8.42 19.79 -28.37
N ARG A 136 8.66 20.38 -29.55
CA ARG A 136 8.28 21.77 -29.87
C ARG A 136 7.53 21.92 -31.19
N LYS A 137 6.68 22.93 -31.30
CA LYS A 137 6.10 23.43 -32.55
C LYS A 137 5.99 24.94 -32.55
N GLU A 138 6.44 25.55 -33.65
CA GLU A 138 6.34 26.98 -33.91
C GLU A 138 5.19 27.24 -34.89
N PHE A 139 4.37 28.24 -34.61
CA PHE A 139 3.15 28.55 -35.35
C PHE A 139 2.89 30.07 -35.35
N LYS A 140 1.95 30.55 -36.16
CA LYS A 140 1.58 31.97 -36.23
C LYS A 140 0.10 32.18 -35.91
N LEU A 141 -0.20 33.27 -35.22
CA LEU A 141 -1.54 33.70 -34.85
C LEU A 141 -1.84 35.11 -35.39
N PRO A 142 -3.11 35.42 -35.70
CA PRO A 142 -3.56 36.78 -36.00
C PRO A 142 -3.61 37.64 -34.73
N ASP A 143 -3.72 38.95 -34.93
CA ASP A 143 -3.69 39.96 -33.85
C ASP A 143 -4.98 39.98 -33.00
N ASP A 144 -6.06 39.35 -33.48
CA ASP A 144 -7.39 39.43 -32.88
C ASP A 144 -7.72 38.29 -31.89
N ILE A 145 -6.73 37.76 -31.16
CA ILE A 145 -6.95 36.74 -30.12
C ILE A 145 -7.99 37.22 -29.08
N ALA A 146 -8.98 36.38 -28.77
CA ALA A 146 -9.98 36.61 -27.71
C ALA A 146 -9.84 35.63 -26.53
N SER A 147 -9.61 34.34 -26.82
CA SER A 147 -9.36 33.30 -25.80
C SER A 147 -8.53 32.15 -26.38
N ALA A 148 -7.86 31.40 -25.51
CA ALA A 148 -7.17 30.17 -25.91
C ALA A 148 -7.23 29.09 -24.81
N ARG A 149 -7.28 27.83 -25.26
CA ARG A 149 -7.30 26.62 -24.43
C ARG A 149 -6.26 25.64 -24.92
N LEU A 150 -5.44 25.12 -23.99
CA LEU A 150 -4.61 23.95 -24.25
C LEU A 150 -5.28 22.74 -23.59
N TYR A 151 -5.60 21.75 -24.42
CA TYR A 151 -6.04 20.42 -24.01
C TYR A 151 -4.86 19.46 -24.22
N ILE A 152 -4.40 18.76 -23.18
CA ILE A 152 -3.10 18.06 -23.22
C ILE A 152 -3.04 16.84 -22.30
N THR A 153 -2.38 15.78 -22.79
CA THR A 153 -1.99 14.60 -22.03
C THR A 153 -0.70 13.99 -22.58
N ALA A 154 -0.17 12.98 -21.90
CA ALA A 154 0.99 12.21 -22.33
C ALA A 154 0.80 10.70 -22.12
N LEU A 155 1.47 9.93 -22.97
CA LEU A 155 1.81 8.54 -22.76
C LEU A 155 3.10 8.55 -21.94
N GLY A 156 2.94 8.70 -20.62
CA GLY A 156 4.00 9.10 -19.69
C GLY A 156 3.51 10.24 -18.82
N ILE A 157 4.40 11.16 -18.46
CA ILE A 157 4.08 12.37 -17.69
C ILE A 157 4.74 13.59 -18.31
N TYR A 158 4.06 14.75 -18.29
CA TYR A 158 4.48 15.94 -19.05
C TYR A 158 4.64 17.21 -18.19
N GLU A 159 5.44 18.14 -18.70
CA GLU A 159 5.41 19.56 -18.34
C GLU A 159 5.41 20.40 -19.64
N ALA A 160 4.48 21.35 -19.76
CA ALA A 160 4.31 22.16 -20.96
C ALA A 160 4.77 23.62 -20.77
N GLU A 161 5.23 24.23 -21.86
CA GLU A 161 5.58 25.64 -21.95
C GLU A 161 4.97 26.28 -23.22
N ILE A 162 4.55 27.55 -23.11
CA ILE A 162 4.20 28.40 -24.25
C ILE A 162 5.02 29.68 -24.17
N ASN A 163 5.72 30.02 -25.25
CA ASN A 163 6.60 31.21 -25.37
C ASN A 163 7.62 31.34 -24.21
N GLY A 164 8.11 30.20 -23.71
CA GLY A 164 9.04 30.12 -22.57
C GLY A 164 8.45 30.51 -21.22
N LYS A 165 7.15 30.29 -21.03
CA LYS A 165 6.43 30.31 -19.75
C LYS A 165 5.76 28.96 -19.54
N ARG A 166 5.84 28.40 -18.33
CA ARG A 166 5.15 27.15 -17.95
C ARG A 166 3.64 27.29 -18.13
N VAL A 167 2.99 26.24 -18.64
CA VAL A 167 1.54 26.12 -18.67
C VAL A 167 1.08 25.45 -17.37
N GLY A 168 0.17 26.10 -16.65
CA GLY A 168 -0.37 25.58 -15.39
C GLY A 168 0.67 25.39 -14.28
N ASP A 169 0.20 24.86 -13.16
CA ASP A 169 0.99 24.59 -11.95
C ASP A 169 1.08 23.09 -11.59
N SER A 170 0.21 22.24 -12.17
CA SER A 170 0.22 20.78 -12.08
C SER A 170 1.61 20.17 -12.31
N VAL A 171 1.94 19.10 -11.58
CA VAL A 171 3.14 18.26 -11.76
C VAL A 171 2.76 16.80 -11.89
N LEU A 172 3.64 15.98 -12.47
CA LEU A 172 3.39 14.55 -12.73
C LEU A 172 2.09 14.29 -13.54
N ALA A 173 1.58 15.29 -14.26
CA ALA A 173 0.37 15.22 -15.06
C ALA A 173 0.58 14.28 -16.26
N PRO A 174 -0.41 13.46 -16.68
CA PRO A 174 -1.83 13.46 -16.26
C PRO A 174 -2.12 12.64 -14.99
N GLY A 175 -1.10 12.24 -14.22
CA GLY A 175 -1.24 11.29 -13.12
C GLY A 175 -1.14 9.82 -13.58
N TRP A 176 -1.72 8.91 -12.80
CA TRP A 176 -1.84 7.49 -13.11
C TRP A 176 -3.33 7.12 -13.21
N GLN A 177 -3.69 6.41 -14.29
CA GLN A 177 -4.98 5.77 -14.50
C GLN A 177 -4.78 4.36 -15.06
N SER A 178 -5.84 3.57 -15.16
CA SER A 178 -5.84 2.31 -15.90
C SER A 178 -5.80 2.57 -17.42
N PHE A 179 -4.62 2.91 -17.97
CA PHE A 179 -4.47 3.50 -19.31
C PHE A 179 -4.98 2.65 -20.49
N HIS A 180 -5.18 1.33 -20.31
CA HIS A 180 -5.85 0.47 -21.30
C HIS A 180 -7.38 0.62 -21.32
N HIS A 181 -7.95 1.39 -20.39
CA HIS A 181 -9.40 1.61 -20.24
C HIS A 181 -9.76 3.10 -20.17
N ARG A 182 -8.94 3.90 -19.49
CA ARG A 182 -9.18 5.33 -19.24
C ARG A 182 -7.87 6.12 -19.25
N HIS A 183 -7.82 7.22 -20.00
CA HIS A 183 -6.66 8.10 -20.08
C HIS A 183 -7.11 9.56 -19.88
N VAL A 184 -6.61 10.23 -18.85
CA VAL A 184 -7.01 11.61 -18.52
C VAL A 184 -6.27 12.64 -19.37
N TYR A 185 -6.94 13.75 -19.72
CA TYR A 185 -6.29 14.96 -20.22
C TYR A 185 -6.71 16.22 -19.44
N ASP A 186 -5.77 17.15 -19.31
CA ASP A 186 -5.94 18.42 -18.63
C ASP A 186 -6.39 19.54 -19.58
N THR A 187 -7.08 20.55 -19.04
CA THR A 187 -7.47 21.77 -19.76
C THR A 187 -6.89 23.01 -19.07
N TYR A 188 -6.20 23.88 -19.82
CA TYR A 188 -5.62 25.12 -19.31
C TYR A 188 -6.06 26.35 -20.13
N ASP A 189 -6.40 27.45 -19.45
CA ASP A 189 -6.44 28.77 -20.10
C ASP A 189 -5.01 29.25 -20.37
N VAL A 190 -4.68 29.40 -21.65
CA VAL A 190 -3.36 29.86 -22.12
C VAL A 190 -3.43 31.21 -22.84
N THR A 191 -4.56 31.92 -22.75
CA THR A 191 -4.83 33.20 -23.44
C THR A 191 -3.74 34.24 -23.15
N LYS A 192 -3.25 34.30 -21.91
CA LYS A 192 -2.22 35.25 -21.45
C LYS A 192 -0.77 34.80 -21.74
N LEU A 193 -0.57 33.64 -22.36
CA LEU A 193 0.75 33.11 -22.74
C LEU A 193 1.06 33.35 -24.23
N LEU A 194 0.03 33.56 -25.05
CA LEU A 194 0.13 33.80 -26.49
C LEU A 194 0.30 35.28 -26.82
N THR A 195 0.84 35.55 -28.00
CA THR A 195 0.96 36.90 -28.60
C THR A 195 0.49 36.88 -30.06
N PRO A 196 0.20 38.05 -30.67
CA PRO A 196 0.15 38.17 -32.13
C PRO A 196 1.45 37.65 -32.79
N GLY A 197 1.35 37.18 -34.04
CA GLY A 197 2.51 36.71 -34.81
C GLY A 197 3.04 35.34 -34.37
N SER A 198 4.36 35.15 -34.36
CA SER A 198 5.00 33.87 -34.07
C SER A 198 4.88 33.48 -32.60
N ASN A 199 4.45 32.23 -32.36
CA ASN A 199 4.32 31.60 -31.05
C ASN A 199 4.98 30.23 -31.07
N VAL A 200 5.43 29.75 -29.90
CA VAL A 200 5.93 28.38 -29.73
C VAL A 200 5.20 27.70 -28.58
N ILE A 201 4.75 26.48 -28.83
CA ILE A 201 4.34 25.53 -27.80
C ILE A 201 5.43 24.46 -27.68
N GLY A 202 5.71 24.04 -26.45
CA GLY A 202 6.60 22.94 -26.16
C GLY A 202 6.10 22.09 -24.99
N ALA A 203 6.52 20.83 -24.96
CA ALA A 203 6.34 19.96 -23.80
C ALA A 203 7.55 19.05 -23.60
N LEU A 204 7.90 18.79 -22.34
CA LEU A 204 8.87 17.79 -21.94
C LEU A 204 8.11 16.58 -21.38
N VAL A 205 8.38 15.39 -21.89
CA VAL A 205 7.69 14.15 -21.49
C VAL A 205 8.68 13.12 -20.92
N GLY A 206 8.41 12.59 -19.73
CA GLY A 206 9.13 11.48 -19.08
C GLY A 206 8.30 10.18 -19.04
N GLU A 207 8.89 9.06 -18.61
CA GLU A 207 8.23 7.73 -18.67
C GLU A 207 7.06 7.54 -17.69
N GLY A 208 7.15 8.14 -16.50
CA GLY A 208 6.10 8.08 -15.46
C GLY A 208 5.62 6.66 -15.19
N TRP A 209 4.33 6.52 -14.94
CA TRP A 209 3.68 5.21 -14.74
C TRP A 209 3.39 4.46 -16.05
N TYR A 210 3.28 5.17 -17.19
CA TYR A 210 2.91 4.56 -18.47
C TYR A 210 4.00 3.62 -19.02
N ALA A 211 5.26 4.08 -19.02
CA ALA A 211 6.41 3.35 -19.56
C ALA A 211 7.49 2.99 -18.51
N GLY A 212 7.40 3.56 -17.30
CA GLY A 212 8.39 3.36 -16.25
C GLY A 212 8.30 2.04 -15.51
N ARG A 213 9.25 1.81 -14.60
CA ARG A 213 9.34 0.60 -13.78
C ARG A 213 8.43 0.69 -12.56
N LEU A 214 7.48 -0.22 -12.44
CA LEU A 214 6.48 -0.28 -11.37
C LEU A 214 6.41 -1.66 -10.70
N GLY A 215 6.04 -1.65 -9.42
CA GLY A 215 5.89 -2.82 -8.55
C GLY A 215 7.16 -3.32 -7.87
N PHE A 216 6.96 -4.33 -7.02
CA PHE A 216 8.01 -5.03 -6.26
C PHE A 216 8.64 -6.19 -7.05
N ASP A 217 9.53 -6.96 -6.43
CA ASP A 217 10.27 -8.09 -7.04
C ASP A 217 10.99 -7.72 -8.35
N GLY A 218 11.68 -6.58 -8.33
CA GLY A 218 12.31 -5.92 -9.47
C GLY A 218 11.38 -4.92 -10.16
N GLY A 219 10.09 -5.26 -10.26
CA GLY A 219 9.08 -4.50 -10.98
C GLY A 219 9.19 -4.64 -12.50
N GLN A 220 8.09 -4.37 -13.21
CA GLN A 220 8.03 -4.42 -14.67
C GLN A 220 8.00 -3.01 -15.27
N ARG A 221 8.49 -2.84 -16.49
CA ARG A 221 8.45 -1.56 -17.23
C ARG A 221 7.88 -1.71 -18.63
N ASN A 222 7.46 -0.60 -19.23
CA ASN A 222 6.67 -0.55 -20.46
C ASN A 222 5.27 -1.19 -20.33
N ILE A 223 4.68 -1.20 -19.12
CA ILE A 223 3.42 -1.92 -18.83
C ILE A 223 2.29 -1.51 -19.78
N TYR A 224 2.08 -0.20 -19.95
CA TYR A 224 1.03 0.32 -20.83
C TYR A 224 1.56 0.68 -22.23
N GLY A 225 2.87 0.85 -22.39
CA GLY A 225 3.52 1.05 -23.69
C GLY A 225 5.03 1.33 -23.61
N ASN A 226 5.73 1.10 -24.71
CA ASN A 226 7.21 1.16 -24.77
C ASN A 226 7.82 2.49 -25.20
N SER A 227 6.98 3.49 -25.50
CA SER A 227 7.38 4.78 -26.09
C SER A 227 6.70 5.93 -25.35
N THR A 228 7.46 6.91 -24.89
CA THR A 228 6.91 8.17 -24.37
C THR A 228 6.27 8.97 -25.50
N GLY A 229 5.07 9.51 -25.28
CA GLY A 229 4.33 10.26 -26.30
C GLY A 229 3.56 11.46 -25.76
N LEU A 230 3.29 12.43 -26.62
CA LEU A 230 2.53 13.65 -26.35
C LEU A 230 1.23 13.65 -27.16
N LEU A 231 0.09 14.01 -26.55
CA LEU A 231 -1.18 14.26 -27.25
C LEU A 231 -1.71 15.62 -26.82
N ALA A 232 -1.88 16.56 -27.76
CA ALA A 232 -2.31 17.91 -27.42
C ALA A 232 -3.07 18.62 -28.55
N GLN A 233 -4.01 19.49 -28.16
CA GLN A 233 -4.65 20.47 -29.01
C GLN A 233 -4.66 21.85 -28.33
N LEU A 234 -4.06 22.84 -28.98
CA LEU A 234 -4.24 24.24 -28.65
C LEU A 234 -5.32 24.84 -29.55
N HIS A 235 -6.43 25.28 -28.97
CA HIS A 235 -7.51 25.99 -29.66
C HIS A 235 -7.40 27.47 -29.32
N VAL A 236 -7.31 28.33 -30.34
CA VAL A 236 -7.25 29.80 -30.20
C VAL A 236 -8.44 30.40 -30.91
N LYS A 237 -9.32 31.07 -30.16
CA LYS A 237 -10.53 31.72 -30.68
C LYS A 237 -10.28 33.22 -30.85
N SER A 238 -10.63 33.74 -32.01
CA SER A 238 -10.50 35.15 -32.36
C SER A 238 -11.69 35.99 -31.88
N LYS A 239 -11.53 37.31 -31.86
CA LYS A 239 -12.60 38.31 -31.60
C LYS A 239 -13.66 38.26 -32.69
N THR A 240 -13.26 37.89 -33.91
CA THR A 240 -14.13 37.58 -35.04
C THR A 240 -14.81 36.19 -34.95
N GLY A 241 -14.58 35.43 -33.88
CA GLY A 241 -15.22 34.14 -33.59
C GLY A 241 -14.60 32.91 -34.28
N LYS A 242 -13.62 33.11 -35.15
CA LYS A 242 -12.89 32.04 -35.85
C LYS A 242 -11.95 31.31 -34.90
N THR A 243 -11.93 29.98 -34.96
CA THR A 243 -11.01 29.16 -34.16
C THR A 243 -9.86 28.64 -35.02
N VAL A 244 -8.62 28.81 -34.55
CA VAL A 244 -7.41 28.16 -35.08
C VAL A 244 -7.06 27.00 -34.14
N LYS A 245 -6.89 25.79 -34.69
CA LYS A 245 -6.43 24.60 -33.94
C LYS A 245 -4.97 24.32 -34.28
N ILE A 246 -4.12 24.11 -33.28
CA ILE A 246 -2.73 23.67 -33.41
C ILE A 246 -2.60 22.35 -32.65
N VAL A 247 -2.36 21.25 -33.39
CA VAL A 247 -2.46 19.87 -32.86
C VAL A 247 -1.12 19.13 -32.88
N THR A 248 -1.03 18.01 -32.15
CA THR A 248 0.06 17.03 -32.27
C THR A 248 0.04 16.33 -33.62
N ASP A 249 1.14 16.46 -34.37
CA ASP A 249 1.35 15.89 -35.70
C ASP A 249 2.85 15.75 -36.02
N THR A 250 3.18 15.32 -37.24
CA THR A 250 4.56 15.12 -37.72
C THR A 250 5.33 16.42 -38.04
N THR A 251 4.72 17.61 -37.89
CA THR A 251 5.41 18.89 -38.06
C THR A 251 6.12 19.37 -36.79
N TRP A 252 5.87 18.71 -35.66
CA TRP A 252 6.62 18.93 -34.43
C TRP A 252 8.07 18.46 -34.58
N LYS A 253 8.96 19.09 -33.81
CA LYS A 253 10.36 18.67 -33.67
C LYS A 253 10.62 18.14 -32.27
N SER A 254 11.54 17.19 -32.15
CA SER A 254 11.87 16.53 -30.90
C SER A 254 13.38 16.47 -30.64
N SER A 255 13.78 16.54 -29.37
CA SER A 255 15.17 16.41 -28.93
C SER A 255 15.25 15.87 -27.52
N PHE A 256 16.40 15.31 -27.15
CA PHE A 256 16.80 15.22 -25.75
C PHE A 256 17.30 16.59 -25.24
N GLY A 257 17.45 16.73 -23.92
CA GLY A 257 17.99 17.94 -23.29
C GLY A 257 18.64 17.63 -21.93
N PRO A 258 18.69 18.57 -20.98
CA PRO A 258 19.37 18.41 -19.70
C PRO A 258 18.74 17.36 -18.77
N ALA A 259 17.46 17.03 -18.94
CA ALA A 259 16.87 15.83 -18.34
C ALA A 259 17.44 14.57 -19.03
N THR A 260 18.10 13.70 -18.26
CA THR A 260 18.80 12.50 -18.77
C THR A 260 18.16 11.19 -18.35
N ALA A 261 17.50 11.16 -17.19
CA ALA A 261 16.60 10.09 -16.74
C ALA A 261 15.56 10.68 -15.77
N GLY A 262 14.47 9.97 -15.54
CA GLY A 262 13.42 10.34 -14.58
C GLY A 262 12.51 9.16 -14.34
N GLU A 263 12.73 8.46 -13.22
CA GLU A 263 12.03 7.23 -12.84
C GLU A 263 11.34 7.41 -11.49
N ILE A 264 10.09 6.98 -11.35
CA ILE A 264 9.28 7.18 -10.13
C ILE A 264 9.95 6.62 -8.86
N TYR A 265 10.61 5.47 -8.95
CA TYR A 265 11.29 4.82 -7.82
C TYR A 265 12.78 5.17 -7.67
N ASP A 266 13.47 5.47 -8.78
CA ASP A 266 14.93 5.56 -8.77
C ASP A 266 15.50 6.98 -8.81
N GLY A 267 14.69 7.98 -9.17
CA GLY A 267 15.04 9.40 -9.13
C GLY A 267 15.17 10.08 -10.50
N ASP A 268 15.47 11.38 -10.45
CA ASP A 268 15.64 12.27 -11.61
C ASP A 268 17.11 12.63 -11.82
N LYS A 269 17.56 12.69 -13.08
CA LYS A 269 18.96 12.94 -13.42
C LYS A 269 19.09 14.09 -14.40
N TYR A 270 19.56 15.22 -13.89
CA TYR A 270 19.68 16.48 -14.60
C TYR A 270 21.15 16.86 -14.84
N ASN A 271 21.48 17.21 -16.08
CA ASN A 271 22.78 17.76 -16.44
C ASN A 271 22.63 19.13 -17.08
N ALA A 272 22.85 20.17 -16.28
CA ALA A 272 22.74 21.57 -16.69
C ALA A 272 23.77 21.97 -17.75
N THR A 273 24.84 21.18 -18.00
CA THR A 273 25.77 21.50 -19.11
C THR A 273 25.07 21.49 -20.47
N LEU A 274 23.97 20.74 -20.61
CA LEU A 274 23.19 20.58 -21.84
C LEU A 274 22.09 21.64 -22.03
N GLU A 275 21.86 22.53 -21.04
CA GLU A 275 20.91 23.65 -21.20
C GLU A 275 21.31 24.61 -22.32
N ALA A 276 22.62 24.72 -22.60
CA ALA A 276 23.15 25.61 -23.63
C ALA A 276 22.58 25.27 -25.02
N ASP A 277 22.41 23.97 -25.30
CA ASP A 277 21.99 23.45 -26.60
C ASP A 277 20.48 23.62 -26.86
N ILE A 278 19.71 23.85 -25.79
CA ILE A 278 18.25 24.06 -25.83
C ILE A 278 17.81 25.42 -25.26
N LYS A 279 18.74 26.38 -25.09
CA LYS A 279 18.42 27.66 -24.44
C LYS A 279 17.37 28.45 -25.24
N GLY A 280 16.15 28.53 -24.70
CA GLY A 280 15.01 29.17 -25.37
C GLY A 280 14.27 28.29 -26.37
N TRP A 281 14.41 26.95 -26.31
CA TRP A 281 13.71 25.99 -27.17
C TRP A 281 12.19 26.23 -27.31
N SER A 282 11.54 26.65 -26.24
CA SER A 282 10.12 26.96 -26.11
C SER A 282 9.74 28.39 -26.54
N LYS A 283 10.65 29.14 -27.17
CA LYS A 283 10.44 30.52 -27.66
C LYS A 283 10.56 30.61 -29.19
N PRO A 284 9.88 31.57 -29.83
CA PRO A 284 10.01 31.83 -31.27
C PRO A 284 11.46 32.12 -31.69
N GLY A 285 11.80 31.77 -32.94
CA GLY A 285 13.12 32.02 -33.52
C GLY A 285 14.25 31.08 -33.06
N PHE A 286 13.94 30.07 -32.22
CA PHE A 286 14.91 29.05 -31.84
C PHE A 286 15.25 28.11 -33.02
N LYS A 287 16.54 27.93 -33.29
CA LYS A 287 17.06 27.16 -34.44
C LYS A 287 16.98 25.64 -34.21
N SER A 288 15.80 25.04 -34.32
CA SER A 288 15.61 23.58 -34.19
C SER A 288 15.85 22.79 -35.48
N SER A 289 16.85 23.18 -36.30
CA SER A 289 17.21 22.44 -37.53
C SER A 289 17.97 21.14 -37.25
N SER A 290 18.59 21.02 -36.07
CA SER A 290 19.25 19.81 -35.57
C SER A 290 18.31 18.86 -34.81
N TRP A 291 17.05 19.25 -34.60
CA TRP A 291 16.07 18.44 -33.86
C TRP A 291 15.41 17.40 -34.77
N SER A 292 15.24 16.18 -34.25
CA SER A 292 14.65 15.05 -34.97
C SER A 292 13.15 15.22 -35.17
N ASP A 293 12.61 14.66 -36.26
CA ASP A 293 11.17 14.66 -36.53
C ASP A 293 10.37 13.86 -35.50
N THR A 294 9.07 14.11 -35.44
CA THR A 294 8.11 13.28 -34.70
C THR A 294 7.42 12.27 -35.62
N ARG A 295 7.02 11.14 -35.04
CA ARG A 295 6.19 10.11 -35.68
C ARG A 295 4.85 10.04 -34.96
N LEU A 296 3.79 9.69 -35.68
CA LEU A 296 2.52 9.33 -35.05
C LEU A 296 2.67 8.00 -34.28
N LEU A 297 1.94 7.88 -33.18
CA LEU A 297 1.66 6.62 -32.50
C LEU A 297 0.29 6.06 -32.95
N PRO A 298 -0.05 4.83 -32.56
CA PRO A 298 -1.44 4.37 -32.55
C PRO A 298 -2.37 5.33 -31.78
N SER A 299 -3.69 5.12 -31.92
CA SER A 299 -4.65 5.69 -30.98
C SER A 299 -4.39 5.16 -29.57
N LEU A 300 -4.92 5.86 -28.55
CA LEU A 300 -4.90 5.35 -27.17
C LEU A 300 -5.77 4.08 -27.06
N ASP A 301 -5.36 3.15 -26.21
CA ASP A 301 -6.13 1.94 -25.89
C ASP A 301 -7.39 2.30 -25.07
N GLY A 302 -7.19 3.06 -23.98
CA GLY A 302 -8.24 3.55 -23.11
C GLY A 302 -8.98 4.78 -23.65
N GLU A 303 -10.18 5.02 -23.14
CA GLU A 303 -10.97 6.19 -23.49
C GLU A 303 -10.34 7.48 -22.95
N LEU A 304 -10.16 8.46 -23.86
CA LEU A 304 -9.64 9.78 -23.56
C LEU A 304 -10.72 10.65 -22.89
N VAL A 305 -10.57 10.89 -21.59
CA VAL A 305 -11.53 11.63 -20.76
C VAL A 305 -10.94 12.90 -20.15
N PRO A 306 -11.75 13.93 -19.85
CA PRO A 306 -11.27 15.11 -19.13
C PRO A 306 -10.86 14.80 -17.68
N ALA A 307 -10.02 15.65 -17.09
CA ALA A 307 -9.62 15.56 -15.69
C ALA A 307 -10.77 15.95 -14.73
N GLU A 308 -11.41 14.96 -14.12
CA GLU A 308 -12.40 15.16 -13.04
C GLU A 308 -11.76 15.39 -11.65
N GLN A 309 -10.56 14.85 -11.43
CA GLN A 309 -9.83 14.96 -10.15
C GLN A 309 -9.02 16.27 -10.09
N PRO A 310 -8.81 16.86 -8.90
CA PRO A 310 -7.79 17.90 -8.72
C PRO A 310 -6.40 17.39 -9.16
N PRO A 311 -5.54 18.24 -9.73
CA PRO A 311 -4.22 17.81 -10.17
C PRO A 311 -3.26 17.61 -8.99
N VAL A 312 -2.18 16.86 -9.23
CA VAL A 312 -1.03 16.81 -8.32
C VAL A 312 -0.26 18.14 -8.42
N ARG A 313 0.05 18.77 -7.28
CA ARG A 313 0.72 20.08 -7.19
C ARG A 313 1.87 20.06 -6.19
N ARG A 314 2.72 21.09 -6.27
CA ARG A 314 3.66 21.49 -5.20
C ARG A 314 2.87 22.30 -4.17
N VAL A 315 2.41 21.67 -3.09
CA VAL A 315 1.40 22.25 -2.19
C VAL A 315 2.03 23.14 -1.10
N GLU A 316 3.21 22.76 -0.59
CA GLU A 316 3.91 23.50 0.47
C GLU A 316 5.44 23.31 0.42
N GLU A 317 6.17 24.22 1.07
CA GLU A 317 7.64 24.19 1.16
C GLU A 317 8.08 23.99 2.63
N VAL A 318 8.83 22.91 2.89
CA VAL A 318 9.37 22.58 4.22
C VAL A 318 10.85 22.96 4.28
N LYS A 319 11.20 23.69 5.35
CA LYS A 319 12.58 24.13 5.61
C LYS A 319 13.35 23.03 6.37
N PRO A 320 14.64 22.81 6.08
CA PRO A 320 15.51 22.02 6.94
C PRO A 320 15.46 22.50 8.40
N GLN A 321 15.35 21.56 9.35
CA GLN A 321 15.50 21.85 10.78
C GLN A 321 16.99 21.90 11.16
N ARG A 322 17.80 21.01 10.57
CA ARG A 322 19.25 20.95 10.80
C ARG A 322 20.01 20.32 9.64
N PHE A 323 21.25 20.75 9.50
CA PHE A 323 22.30 20.12 8.70
C PHE A 323 23.31 19.51 9.67
N PHE A 324 23.72 18.26 9.47
CA PHE A 324 24.61 17.56 10.39
C PHE A 324 25.41 16.47 9.67
N LYS A 325 26.41 15.89 10.32
CA LYS A 325 27.14 14.74 9.78
C LYS A 325 26.66 13.43 10.40
N SER A 326 26.58 12.39 9.57
CA SER A 326 26.29 11.02 9.98
C SER A 326 27.45 10.41 10.80
N ALA A 327 27.26 9.21 11.36
CA ALA A 327 28.31 8.50 12.10
C ALA A 327 29.58 8.26 11.25
N SER A 328 29.43 7.97 9.95
CA SER A 328 30.53 7.86 8.96
C SER A 328 30.92 9.20 8.30
N GLY A 329 30.43 10.33 8.81
CA GLY A 329 30.84 11.67 8.39
C GLY A 329 30.14 12.23 7.16
N LYS A 330 29.13 11.54 6.61
CA LYS A 330 28.36 11.98 5.43
C LYS A 330 27.49 13.19 5.77
N GLN A 331 27.29 14.10 4.83
CA GLN A 331 26.47 15.28 5.05
C GLN A 331 24.98 14.93 4.95
N LEU A 332 24.25 15.11 6.04
CA LEU A 332 22.81 14.84 6.15
C LEU A 332 22.00 16.12 6.40
N VAL A 333 20.71 16.04 6.08
CA VAL A 333 19.67 17.03 6.35
C VAL A 333 18.49 16.33 7.05
N ASP A 334 17.91 16.97 8.05
CA ASP A 334 16.68 16.53 8.74
C ASP A 334 15.61 17.63 8.57
N PHE A 335 14.49 17.29 7.93
CA PHE A 335 13.38 18.22 7.71
C PHE A 335 12.38 18.26 8.88
N GLY A 336 12.60 17.45 9.93
CA GLY A 336 11.72 17.34 11.10
C GLY A 336 10.37 16.65 10.85
N GLN A 337 10.09 16.30 9.60
CA GLN A 337 8.83 15.73 9.14
C GLN A 337 9.10 14.76 7.98
N ASN A 338 8.56 13.55 8.06
CA ASN A 338 8.48 12.62 6.95
C ASN A 338 7.40 13.10 5.98
N LEU A 339 7.80 13.44 4.77
CA LEU A 339 7.00 14.11 3.75
C LEU A 339 7.17 13.41 2.40
N VAL A 340 6.40 13.84 1.40
CA VAL A 340 6.45 13.23 0.05
C VAL A 340 6.60 14.32 -0.99
N GLY A 341 7.53 14.12 -1.93
CA GLY A 341 7.86 15.07 -2.98
C GLY A 341 9.34 15.01 -3.33
N TRP A 342 10.03 16.16 -3.32
CA TRP A 342 11.44 16.25 -3.73
C TRP A 342 12.17 17.43 -3.08
N LEU A 343 13.48 17.54 -3.32
CA LEU A 343 14.24 18.72 -2.95
C LEU A 343 14.27 19.78 -4.07
N ARG A 344 14.03 21.03 -3.69
CA ARG A 344 14.40 22.23 -4.45
C ARG A 344 15.80 22.65 -4.01
N LEU A 345 16.71 22.72 -4.97
CA LEU A 345 18.06 23.25 -4.78
C LEU A 345 18.17 24.65 -5.37
N LYS A 346 18.98 25.51 -4.73
CA LYS A 346 19.48 26.76 -5.29
C LYS A 346 20.99 26.80 -5.08
N VAL A 347 21.77 26.64 -6.15
CA VAL A 347 23.19 26.29 -6.05
C VAL A 347 24.00 26.79 -7.24
N ASP A 348 25.21 27.29 -6.95
CA ASP A 348 26.28 27.61 -7.90
C ASP A 348 27.54 26.79 -7.55
N GLY A 349 28.41 26.57 -8.53
CA GLY A 349 29.64 25.80 -8.37
C GLY A 349 30.30 25.40 -9.69
N PRO A 350 31.48 24.75 -9.65
CA PRO A 350 32.28 24.47 -10.84
C PRO A 350 31.54 23.60 -11.86
N LYS A 351 31.79 23.85 -13.15
CA LYS A 351 31.27 23.04 -14.26
C LYS A 351 31.63 21.56 -14.05
N ASN A 352 30.67 20.68 -14.34
CA ASN A 352 30.74 19.22 -14.15
C ASN A 352 30.76 18.76 -12.68
N THR A 353 30.52 19.65 -11.69
CA THR A 353 30.25 19.21 -10.31
C THR A 353 28.91 18.49 -10.27
N THR A 354 28.89 17.21 -9.88
CA THR A 354 27.65 16.43 -9.72
C THR A 354 27.27 16.34 -8.25
N ILE A 355 26.17 16.98 -7.89
CA ILE A 355 25.48 16.80 -6.61
C ILE A 355 24.61 15.54 -6.73
N ARG A 356 24.70 14.64 -5.72
CA ARG A 356 23.78 13.52 -5.56
C ARG A 356 22.99 13.69 -4.27
N LEU A 357 21.67 13.53 -4.37
CA LEU A 357 20.73 13.49 -3.26
C LEU A 357 20.29 12.03 -3.05
N ARG A 358 20.16 11.59 -1.80
CA ARG A 358 19.55 10.29 -1.46
C ARG A 358 18.57 10.46 -0.31
N HIS A 359 17.40 9.84 -0.40
CA HIS A 359 16.26 10.15 0.47
C HIS A 359 15.88 8.94 1.35
N ALA A 360 15.51 9.18 2.61
CA ALA A 360 15.01 8.13 3.52
C ALA A 360 14.04 8.67 4.59
N GLU A 361 13.13 7.81 5.06
CA GLU A 361 12.16 8.16 6.10
C GLU A 361 12.76 8.24 7.50
N VAL A 362 13.72 7.38 7.80
CA VAL A 362 14.33 7.24 9.13
C VAL A 362 15.86 7.10 9.05
N LEU A 363 16.51 7.23 10.20
CA LEU A 363 17.90 6.88 10.40
C LEU A 363 17.99 5.55 11.17
N GLU A 364 18.99 4.75 10.85
CA GLU A 364 19.36 3.56 11.62
C GLU A 364 20.88 3.60 11.85
N ASN A 365 21.33 3.33 13.08
CA ASN A 365 22.75 3.42 13.48
C ASN A 365 23.44 4.76 13.11
N GLY A 366 22.68 5.85 13.05
CA GLY A 366 23.17 7.20 12.70
C GLY A 366 23.37 7.45 11.19
N GLU A 367 22.87 6.56 10.33
CA GLU A 367 22.97 6.60 8.87
C GLU A 367 21.58 6.54 8.21
N LEU A 368 21.46 6.86 6.91
CA LEU A 368 20.17 6.71 6.19
C LEU A 368 19.75 5.23 6.12
N ALA A 369 18.53 4.93 6.54
CA ALA A 369 17.96 3.58 6.43
C ALA A 369 17.38 3.32 5.03
N LEU A 370 18.23 2.86 4.12
CA LEU A 370 17.83 2.61 2.72
C LEU A 370 17.24 1.21 2.47
N ARG A 371 17.48 0.24 3.36
CA ARG A 371 16.95 -1.13 3.27
C ARG A 371 15.42 -1.20 3.08
N PRO A 372 14.56 -0.49 3.85
CA PRO A 372 13.11 -0.53 3.65
C PRO A 372 12.62 0.04 2.30
N LEU A 373 13.47 0.72 1.51
CA LEU A 373 13.13 1.14 0.14
C LEU A 373 13.15 -0.05 -0.86
N ARG A 374 13.68 -1.21 -0.43
CA ARG A 374 13.90 -2.43 -1.22
C ARG A 374 14.71 -2.15 -2.49
N GLN A 375 14.05 -2.01 -3.65
CA GLN A 375 14.70 -1.73 -4.95
C GLN A 375 14.25 -0.39 -5.56
N ALA A 376 13.73 0.54 -4.77
CA ALA A 376 13.68 1.96 -5.10
C ALA A 376 14.97 2.63 -4.63
N LYS A 377 15.73 3.26 -5.53
CA LYS A 377 16.97 3.95 -5.16
C LYS A 377 16.72 5.28 -4.45
N ALA A 378 15.66 5.99 -4.83
CA ALA A 378 15.35 7.35 -4.38
C ALA A 378 16.56 8.32 -4.48
N GLU A 379 17.33 8.24 -5.57
CA GLU A 379 18.57 9.03 -5.77
C GLU A 379 18.46 10.04 -6.93
N ASP A 380 18.45 11.34 -6.62
CA ASP A 380 18.46 12.38 -7.65
C ASP A 380 19.89 12.92 -7.89
N TYR A 381 20.14 13.36 -9.12
CA TYR A 381 21.46 13.82 -9.57
C TYR A 381 21.36 15.17 -10.31
N LEU A 382 22.13 16.16 -9.87
CA LEU A 382 22.27 17.47 -10.53
C LEU A 382 23.74 17.73 -10.90
N THR A 383 24.05 17.79 -12.19
CA THR A 383 25.39 18.18 -12.69
C THR A 383 25.39 19.65 -13.13
N LEU A 384 26.27 20.45 -12.53
CA LEU A 384 26.33 21.90 -12.70
C LEU A 384 27.01 22.35 -13.99
N SER A 385 26.53 23.46 -14.55
CA SER A 385 27.01 24.03 -15.81
C SER A 385 28.22 24.97 -15.66
N GLY A 386 28.49 25.46 -14.45
CA GLY A 386 29.51 26.48 -14.15
C GLY A 386 29.21 27.85 -14.77
N LYS A 387 27.93 28.24 -14.82
CA LYS A 387 27.46 29.49 -15.46
C LYS A 387 26.64 30.38 -14.51
N GLY A 388 26.94 30.33 -13.22
CA GLY A 388 26.18 31.01 -12.17
C GLY A 388 25.10 30.12 -11.54
N PRO A 389 24.39 30.62 -10.52
CA PRO A 389 23.45 29.85 -9.72
C PRO A 389 22.26 29.34 -10.52
N ILE A 390 21.99 28.03 -10.41
CA ILE A 390 20.77 27.37 -10.89
C ILE A 390 19.78 27.19 -9.73
N GLN A 391 18.49 27.38 -10.00
CA GLN A 391 17.42 26.80 -9.18
C GLN A 391 16.89 25.56 -9.90
N TRP A 392 16.87 24.43 -9.21
CA TRP A 392 16.52 23.13 -9.80
C TRP A 392 15.61 22.33 -8.87
N GLU A 393 14.70 21.57 -9.49
CA GLU A 393 13.80 20.58 -8.90
C GLU A 393 13.73 19.38 -9.86
N PRO A 394 13.60 18.14 -9.36
CA PRO A 394 13.13 17.00 -10.15
C PRO A 394 11.81 17.29 -10.86
N LYS A 395 11.55 16.58 -11.97
CA LYS A 395 10.32 16.72 -12.76
C LYS A 395 9.53 15.43 -12.88
N PHE A 396 10.19 14.27 -12.83
CA PHE A 396 9.61 12.98 -13.22
C PHE A 396 9.79 11.87 -12.18
N THR A 397 9.88 12.24 -10.91
CA THR A 397 10.01 11.34 -9.76
C THR A 397 9.34 11.94 -8.53
N PHE A 398 9.23 11.16 -7.45
CA PHE A 398 8.95 11.65 -6.11
C PHE A 398 9.50 10.66 -5.07
N HIS A 399 9.74 11.12 -3.85
CA HIS A 399 10.31 10.33 -2.76
C HIS A 399 9.51 10.56 -1.47
N GLY A 400 9.32 9.52 -0.67
CA GLY A 400 8.88 9.64 0.73
C GLY A 400 10.10 9.68 1.67
N PHE A 401 10.28 10.77 2.41
CA PHE A 401 11.46 10.97 3.25
C PHE A 401 11.30 12.03 4.35
N ARG A 402 12.08 11.89 5.42
CA ARG A 402 12.38 12.94 6.41
C ARG A 402 13.83 13.42 6.32
N TYR A 403 14.72 12.55 5.85
CA TYR A 403 16.16 12.75 5.83
C TYR A 403 16.70 12.68 4.41
N ALA A 404 17.73 13.48 4.12
CA ALA A 404 18.45 13.44 2.86
C ALA A 404 19.97 13.44 3.06
N GLU A 405 20.69 12.61 2.30
CA GLU A 405 22.15 12.63 2.16
C GLU A 405 22.53 13.49 0.95
N LEU A 406 23.44 14.45 1.16
CA LEU A 406 23.91 15.37 0.14
C LEU A 406 25.39 15.09 -0.15
N TYR A 407 25.68 14.51 -1.31
CA TYR A 407 27.03 14.26 -1.80
C TYR A 407 27.40 15.25 -2.92
N GLY A 408 28.68 15.62 -3.02
CA GLY A 408 29.19 16.47 -4.11
C GLY A 408 28.81 17.95 -4.00
N TRP A 409 28.41 18.43 -2.81
CA TRP A 409 28.00 19.82 -2.61
C TRP A 409 29.18 20.81 -2.83
N PRO A 410 29.02 21.86 -3.65
CA PRO A 410 30.08 22.82 -3.95
C PRO A 410 30.42 23.73 -2.75
N LYS A 411 31.64 24.26 -2.70
CA LYS A 411 32.08 25.19 -1.63
C LYS A 411 31.57 26.61 -1.84
N GLU A 412 31.26 26.93 -3.08
CA GLU A 412 30.81 28.21 -3.60
C GLU A 412 29.38 28.56 -3.13
N THR A 413 28.59 27.56 -2.75
CA THR A 413 27.25 27.73 -2.18
C THR A 413 27.22 27.29 -0.72
N PRO A 414 26.90 28.16 0.25
CA PRO A 414 26.64 27.76 1.62
C PRO A 414 25.53 26.70 1.68
N LEU A 415 25.80 25.57 2.33
CA LEU A 415 24.79 24.54 2.58
C LEU A 415 23.90 25.01 3.74
N ASP A 416 22.74 25.56 3.42
CA ASP A 416 21.88 26.25 4.37
C ASP A 416 20.40 26.20 3.95
N ALA A 417 19.58 26.91 4.72
CA ALA A 417 18.17 27.06 4.41
C ALA A 417 17.91 27.74 3.04
N ASN A 418 18.78 28.60 2.53
CA ASN A 418 18.54 29.34 1.29
C ASN A 418 18.92 28.53 0.04
N SER A 419 19.73 27.49 0.20
CA SER A 419 20.15 26.58 -0.87
C SER A 419 19.41 25.24 -0.92
N VAL A 420 18.78 24.79 0.19
CA VAL A 420 18.04 23.51 0.25
C VAL A 420 16.65 23.65 0.85
N ARG A 421 15.64 23.11 0.15
CA ARG A 421 14.23 23.01 0.57
C ARG A 421 13.63 21.68 0.19
N ALA A 422 12.71 21.16 1.01
CA ALA A 422 11.81 20.09 0.58
C ALA A 422 10.50 20.71 0.05
N ILE A 423 10.03 20.21 -1.09
CA ILE A 423 8.77 20.59 -1.72
C ILE A 423 7.83 19.41 -1.58
N VAL A 424 6.69 19.63 -0.93
CA VAL A 424 5.70 18.58 -0.69
C VAL A 424 4.75 18.52 -1.88
N VAL A 425 4.51 17.31 -2.39
CA VAL A 425 3.81 17.06 -3.64
C VAL A 425 2.73 16.01 -3.42
N HIS A 426 1.48 16.38 -3.68
CA HIS A 426 0.31 15.50 -3.61
C HIS A 426 -0.86 16.06 -4.43
N THR A 427 -1.95 15.31 -4.57
CA THR A 427 -3.20 15.79 -5.17
C THR A 427 -3.77 16.96 -4.35
N ASP A 428 -4.10 18.07 -5.01
CA ASP A 428 -4.51 19.33 -4.39
C ASP A 428 -5.99 19.30 -3.92
N LEU A 429 -6.23 18.58 -2.83
CA LEU A 429 -7.54 18.45 -2.18
C LEU A 429 -7.79 19.62 -1.20
N GLU A 430 -9.04 20.09 -1.10
CA GLU A 430 -9.44 21.09 -0.09
C GLU A 430 -9.43 20.47 1.31
N GLU A 431 -8.72 21.06 2.27
CA GLU A 431 -8.68 20.55 3.65
C GLU A 431 -9.95 20.95 4.42
N THR A 432 -10.74 19.95 4.80
CA THR A 432 -12.06 20.13 5.43
C THR A 432 -12.10 19.81 6.92
N GLY A 433 -11.18 19.00 7.44
CA GLY A 433 -11.25 18.41 8.79
C GLY A 433 -10.05 18.71 9.70
N TYR A 434 -10.31 19.33 10.84
CA TYR A 434 -9.31 19.75 11.82
C TYR A 434 -9.67 19.21 13.21
N PHE A 435 -8.64 18.85 14.00
CA PHE A 435 -8.80 18.34 15.37
C PHE A 435 -7.63 18.80 16.26
N ASN A 436 -7.94 19.14 17.51
CA ASN A 436 -7.02 19.49 18.58
C ASN A 436 -7.63 19.12 19.94
N CYS A 437 -6.81 18.76 20.92
CA CYS A 437 -7.23 18.45 22.28
C CYS A 437 -6.14 18.80 23.31
N SER A 438 -6.44 18.57 24.59
CA SER A 438 -5.51 18.79 25.71
C SER A 438 -4.29 17.85 25.74
N ASN A 439 -4.34 16.68 25.09
CA ASN A 439 -3.21 15.77 25.01
C ASN A 439 -2.37 16.04 23.75
N HIS A 440 -1.13 16.51 23.96
CA HIS A 440 -0.22 16.88 22.89
C HIS A 440 0.24 15.70 22.01
N LEU A 441 0.31 14.47 22.56
CA LEU A 441 0.64 13.27 21.81
C LEU A 441 -0.51 12.87 20.86
N LEU A 442 -1.77 13.00 21.29
CA LEU A 442 -2.93 12.81 20.39
C LEU A 442 -2.99 13.88 19.30
N ASN A 443 -2.61 15.13 19.60
CA ASN A 443 -2.51 16.18 18.58
C ASN A 443 -1.41 15.87 17.55
N LYS A 444 -0.24 15.38 18.02
CA LYS A 444 0.83 14.94 17.14
C LYS A 444 0.43 13.70 16.33
N PHE A 445 -0.26 12.73 16.94
CA PHE A 445 -0.82 11.58 16.22
C PHE A 445 -1.80 12.01 15.12
N HIS A 446 -2.76 12.88 15.42
CA HIS A 446 -3.68 13.42 14.41
C HIS A 446 -2.94 14.17 13.28
N SER A 447 -1.88 14.92 13.62
CA SER A 447 -1.00 15.52 12.62
C SER A 447 -0.27 14.45 11.79
N ASN A 448 0.18 13.35 12.38
CA ASN A 448 0.84 12.25 11.67
C ASN A 448 -0.13 11.57 10.69
N VAL A 449 -1.39 11.37 11.06
CA VAL A 449 -2.44 10.85 10.15
C VAL A 449 -2.66 11.80 8.97
N ARG A 450 -2.75 13.13 9.20
CA ARG A 450 -2.82 14.13 8.12
C ARG A 450 -1.60 14.05 7.19
N TRP A 451 -0.38 13.94 7.74
CA TRP A 451 0.84 13.78 6.92
C TRP A 451 0.86 12.47 6.12
N SER A 452 0.34 11.38 6.67
CA SER A 452 0.26 10.10 5.96
C SER A 452 -0.83 10.05 4.89
N MET A 453 -1.91 10.81 5.05
CA MET A 453 -2.86 11.06 3.98
C MET A 453 -2.22 11.91 2.87
N LYS A 454 -1.66 13.07 3.21
CA LYS A 454 -0.98 13.95 2.24
C LYS A 454 0.11 13.22 1.46
N GLY A 455 0.88 12.35 2.13
CA GLY A 455 1.94 11.59 1.48
C GLY A 455 1.46 10.58 0.44
N ASN A 456 0.26 10.03 0.60
CA ASN A 456 -0.23 8.89 -0.17
C ASN A 456 -1.43 9.19 -1.08
N PHE A 457 -1.95 10.41 -1.08
CA PHE A 457 -2.99 10.84 -2.01
C PHE A 457 -2.32 11.59 -3.19
N LEU A 458 -1.61 10.84 -4.03
CA LEU A 458 -0.84 11.37 -5.16
C LEU A 458 -1.32 10.68 -6.45
N SER A 459 -2.30 11.31 -7.12
CA SER A 459 -3.12 10.75 -8.22
C SER A 459 -4.01 9.57 -7.82
N ILE A 460 -3.50 8.61 -7.05
CA ILE A 460 -4.19 7.41 -6.57
C ILE A 460 -3.94 7.25 -5.06
N PRO A 461 -4.75 6.46 -4.32
CA PRO A 461 -4.59 6.22 -2.89
C PRO A 461 -3.49 5.17 -2.61
N THR A 462 -2.22 5.59 -2.57
CA THR A 462 -1.10 4.64 -2.46
C THR A 462 -0.99 4.02 -1.07
N ASP A 463 -0.51 2.78 -0.97
CA ASP A 463 -0.16 2.14 0.30
C ASP A 463 0.92 2.93 1.05
N CYS A 464 2.02 3.21 0.35
CA CYS A 464 3.17 3.94 0.86
C CYS A 464 3.88 4.72 -0.27
N PRO A 465 4.68 5.77 0.03
CA PRO A 465 5.17 6.69 -1.00
C PRO A 465 6.68 6.62 -1.29
N GLN A 466 7.41 5.72 -0.64
CA GLN A 466 8.88 5.67 -0.63
C GLN A 466 9.47 4.49 -1.43
N ARG A 467 9.00 3.26 -1.19
CA ARG A 467 9.59 2.02 -1.74
C ARG A 467 9.12 1.76 -3.18
N ASN A 468 9.57 0.65 -3.75
CA ASN A 468 9.14 0.15 -5.07
C ASN A 468 7.75 -0.50 -4.98
N GLU A 469 6.73 0.31 -4.70
CA GLU A 469 5.34 -0.13 -4.59
C GLU A 469 4.44 1.04 -4.96
N ARG A 470 3.88 1.76 -3.98
CA ARG A 470 3.08 2.97 -4.21
C ARG A 470 1.87 2.66 -5.08
N LEU A 471 1.22 1.53 -4.79
CA LEU A 471 0.10 0.98 -5.54
C LEU A 471 -1.20 1.35 -4.83
N GLY A 472 -2.30 1.49 -5.58
CA GLY A 472 -3.62 1.80 -5.02
C GLY A 472 -4.25 0.60 -4.32
N TRP A 473 -3.66 0.12 -3.22
CA TRP A 473 -4.12 -1.08 -2.50
C TRP A 473 -5.52 -0.86 -1.91
N THR A 474 -6.45 -1.78 -2.22
CA THR A 474 -7.88 -1.54 -2.03
C THR A 474 -8.36 -1.67 -0.59
N GLY A 475 -7.74 -2.55 0.21
CA GLY A 475 -8.06 -2.73 1.63
C GLY A 475 -7.67 -1.53 2.48
N ASP A 476 -6.46 -1.00 2.26
CA ASP A 476 -5.95 0.24 2.83
C ASP A 476 -6.91 1.41 2.54
N ALA A 477 -7.27 1.60 1.26
CA ALA A 477 -8.22 2.63 0.83
C ALA A 477 -9.61 2.47 1.48
N HIS A 478 -10.08 1.22 1.65
CA HIS A 478 -11.35 0.93 2.31
C HIS A 478 -11.34 1.31 3.80
N VAL A 479 -10.34 0.85 4.58
CA VAL A 479 -10.29 1.11 6.03
C VAL A 479 -10.00 2.58 6.36
N PHE A 480 -9.28 3.29 5.49
CA PHE A 480 -8.96 4.71 5.70
C PHE A 480 -10.02 5.67 5.14
N GLY A 481 -10.85 5.24 4.18
CA GLY A 481 -11.88 6.03 3.50
C GLY A 481 -12.64 7.02 4.40
N PRO A 482 -13.30 6.57 5.50
CA PRO A 482 -14.01 7.45 6.43
C PRO A 482 -13.16 8.58 7.03
N THR A 483 -11.90 8.29 7.39
CA THR A 483 -10.96 9.30 7.91
C THR A 483 -10.59 10.29 6.81
N SER A 484 -10.28 9.80 5.61
CA SER A 484 -9.91 10.65 4.48
C SER A 484 -11.01 11.65 4.13
N ASN A 485 -12.27 11.19 4.15
CA ASN A 485 -13.45 11.99 3.85
C ASN A 485 -13.79 13.00 4.95
N TYR A 486 -13.29 12.83 6.18
CA TYR A 486 -13.36 13.86 7.22
C TYR A 486 -12.29 14.93 7.00
N LEU A 487 -11.04 14.52 6.75
CA LEU A 487 -9.88 15.41 6.67
C LEU A 487 -9.87 16.31 5.42
N TYR A 488 -10.25 15.80 4.25
CA TYR A 488 -10.22 16.52 2.98
C TYR A 488 -11.51 16.30 2.18
N ASP A 489 -11.77 17.16 1.19
CA ASP A 489 -12.69 16.81 0.11
C ASP A 489 -12.02 15.80 -0.81
N THR A 490 -12.47 14.56 -0.69
CA THR A 490 -12.02 13.39 -1.46
C THR A 490 -13.02 12.98 -2.54
N SER A 491 -14.13 13.71 -2.71
CA SER A 491 -15.26 13.27 -3.55
C SER A 491 -14.87 13.03 -5.01
N ALA A 492 -14.26 14.03 -5.67
CA ALA A 492 -13.71 13.91 -7.02
C ALA A 492 -12.62 12.82 -7.13
N PHE A 493 -11.73 12.76 -6.13
CA PHE A 493 -10.61 11.82 -6.08
C PHE A 493 -11.11 10.37 -6.10
N TRP A 494 -12.05 10.03 -5.21
CA TRP A 494 -12.65 8.71 -5.17
C TRP A 494 -13.50 8.40 -6.40
N LYS A 495 -14.32 9.35 -6.91
CA LYS A 495 -15.10 9.17 -8.15
C LYS A 495 -14.20 8.74 -9.31
N GLY A 496 -13.07 9.42 -9.49
CA GLY A 496 -12.09 9.10 -10.53
C GLY A 496 -11.44 7.72 -10.37
N TRP A 497 -11.12 7.30 -9.15
CA TRP A 497 -10.48 6.01 -8.88
C TRP A 497 -11.47 4.83 -8.93
N HIS A 498 -12.73 5.00 -8.52
CA HIS A 498 -13.77 3.97 -8.70
C HIS A 498 -14.17 3.75 -10.17
N LYS A 499 -13.85 4.70 -11.07
CA LYS A 499 -13.93 4.47 -12.54
C LYS A 499 -12.82 3.55 -13.05
N ASP A 500 -11.62 3.63 -12.46
CA ASP A 500 -10.53 2.69 -12.75
C ASP A 500 -10.85 1.29 -12.18
N ILE A 501 -11.34 1.21 -10.93
CA ILE A 501 -11.76 -0.07 -10.33
C ILE A 501 -12.86 -0.74 -11.17
N TRP A 502 -13.89 0.01 -11.58
CA TRP A 502 -14.96 -0.51 -12.44
C TRP A 502 -14.43 -1.07 -13.76
N SER A 503 -13.51 -0.34 -14.39
CA SER A 503 -12.92 -0.72 -15.67
C SER A 503 -12.20 -2.07 -15.57
N GLU A 504 -11.39 -2.25 -14.52
CA GLU A 504 -10.60 -3.46 -14.33
C GLU A 504 -11.45 -4.64 -13.82
N MET A 505 -12.34 -4.43 -12.85
CA MET A 505 -13.22 -5.51 -12.36
C MET A 505 -14.15 -6.04 -13.48
N SER A 506 -14.55 -5.18 -14.42
CA SER A 506 -15.39 -5.56 -15.56
C SER A 506 -14.72 -6.55 -16.52
N GLN A 507 -13.38 -6.61 -16.53
CA GLN A 507 -12.59 -7.59 -17.30
C GLN A 507 -12.14 -8.81 -16.48
N ASN A 508 -12.46 -8.83 -15.17
CA ASN A 508 -11.84 -9.69 -14.17
C ASN A 508 -12.89 -10.44 -13.33
N GLU A 509 -13.89 -11.05 -13.98
CA GLU A 509 -15.00 -11.80 -13.35
C GLU A 509 -15.83 -11.00 -12.32
N MET A 510 -15.83 -9.66 -12.41
CA MET A 510 -16.38 -8.74 -11.40
C MET A 510 -15.71 -8.84 -10.02
N VAL A 511 -14.47 -9.34 -9.98
CA VAL A 511 -13.57 -9.28 -8.83
C VAL A 511 -12.75 -8.00 -8.92
N PRO A 512 -12.88 -7.06 -7.97
CA PRO A 512 -11.99 -5.91 -7.88
C PRO A 512 -10.54 -6.35 -7.64
N PRO A 513 -9.54 -5.84 -8.39
CA PRO A 513 -8.14 -6.11 -8.10
C PRO A 513 -7.74 -5.66 -6.68
N VAL A 514 -6.73 -6.33 -6.10
CA VAL A 514 -6.23 -6.01 -4.75
C VAL A 514 -5.45 -4.68 -4.70
N TYR A 515 -4.99 -4.20 -5.85
CA TYR A 515 -4.51 -2.83 -6.06
C TYR A 515 -5.00 -2.31 -7.42
N VAL A 516 -5.32 -1.02 -7.52
CA VAL A 516 -5.81 -0.36 -8.75
C VAL A 516 -5.10 0.99 -8.95
N PRO A 517 -4.55 1.32 -10.15
CA PRO A 517 -4.52 0.50 -11.36
C PRO A 517 -3.72 -0.80 -11.21
N SER A 518 -4.24 -1.86 -11.83
CA SER A 518 -3.59 -3.17 -11.83
C SER A 518 -2.32 -3.16 -12.69
N ILE A 519 -1.32 -3.88 -12.20
CA ILE A 519 -0.02 -4.09 -12.83
C ILE A 519 0.38 -5.58 -12.75
N PRO A 520 1.15 -6.09 -13.73
CA PRO A 520 1.42 -7.52 -13.94
C PRO A 520 2.39 -8.18 -12.92
N LEU A 521 2.22 -7.95 -11.62
CA LEU A 521 3.00 -8.65 -10.57
C LEU A 521 2.52 -10.09 -10.31
N PHE A 522 1.25 -10.38 -10.61
CA PHE A 522 0.63 -11.69 -10.43
C PHE A 522 0.19 -12.30 -11.77
N LEU A 523 1.04 -12.20 -12.80
CA LEU A 523 0.82 -12.89 -14.08
C LEU A 523 0.54 -14.38 -13.86
N ASP A 524 -0.29 -14.93 -14.75
CA ASP A 524 -0.75 -16.33 -14.79
C ASP A 524 -1.56 -16.80 -13.56
N LYS A 525 -1.91 -15.90 -12.62
CA LYS A 525 -2.83 -16.21 -11.51
C LYS A 525 -4.27 -15.79 -11.86
N PRO A 526 -5.29 -16.58 -11.48
CA PRO A 526 -6.70 -16.20 -11.62
C PRO A 526 -7.06 -15.02 -10.71
N PRO A 527 -8.23 -14.38 -10.91
CA PRO A 527 -8.72 -13.33 -10.02
C PRO A 527 -8.66 -13.74 -8.55
N MET A 528 -8.11 -12.87 -7.69
CA MET A 528 -8.01 -13.10 -6.24
C MET A 528 -9.08 -12.28 -5.51
N PRO A 529 -10.29 -12.83 -5.29
CA PRO A 529 -11.29 -12.17 -4.45
C PRO A 529 -10.84 -12.20 -3.00
N ALA A 530 -10.46 -11.04 -2.47
CA ALA A 530 -10.07 -10.85 -1.08
C ALA A 530 -11.10 -9.97 -0.37
N SER A 531 -11.66 -10.47 0.73
CA SER A 531 -12.39 -9.67 1.72
C SER A 531 -11.54 -8.53 2.27
N VAL A 532 -12.19 -7.49 2.81
CA VAL A 532 -11.62 -6.17 3.18
C VAL A 532 -11.11 -5.38 1.96
N TRP A 533 -10.34 -6.01 1.07
CA TRP A 533 -9.80 -5.40 -0.15
C TRP A 533 -10.87 -5.18 -1.23
N GLY A 534 -11.46 -6.24 -1.77
CA GLY A 534 -12.54 -6.15 -2.78
C GLY A 534 -13.80 -5.45 -2.24
N ASP A 535 -14.03 -5.50 -0.94
CA ASP A 535 -15.14 -4.82 -0.25
C ASP A 535 -15.09 -3.28 -0.38
N VAL A 536 -13.98 -2.70 -0.88
CA VAL A 536 -13.88 -1.27 -1.19
C VAL A 536 -15.01 -0.77 -2.10
N VAL A 537 -15.50 -1.61 -3.04
CA VAL A 537 -16.56 -1.22 -4.00
C VAL A 537 -17.96 -1.18 -3.39
N VAL A 538 -18.13 -1.61 -2.14
CA VAL A 538 -19.36 -1.46 -1.36
C VAL A 538 -19.16 -0.40 -0.27
N GLY A 539 -18.11 -0.56 0.53
CA GLY A 539 -17.86 0.30 1.69
C GLY A 539 -17.49 1.74 1.33
N ASN A 540 -16.59 1.95 0.37
CA ASN A 540 -16.12 3.30 0.05
C ASN A 540 -17.21 4.16 -0.63
N PRO A 541 -17.98 3.69 -1.64
CA PRO A 541 -19.14 4.41 -2.17
C PRO A 541 -20.16 4.82 -1.09
N TRP A 542 -20.43 3.95 -0.11
CA TRP A 542 -21.29 4.28 1.02
C TRP A 542 -20.68 5.38 1.91
N HIS A 543 -19.39 5.30 2.25
CA HIS A 543 -18.70 6.32 3.04
C HIS A 543 -18.59 7.68 2.31
N ILE A 544 -18.46 7.68 0.99
CA ILE A 544 -18.50 8.89 0.15
C ILE A 544 -19.90 9.51 0.20
N TYR A 545 -20.96 8.71 -0.01
CA TYR A 545 -22.34 9.18 0.10
C TYR A 545 -22.65 9.77 1.49
N GLN A 546 -22.31 9.06 2.56
CA GLN A 546 -22.50 9.55 3.92
C GLN A 546 -21.74 10.87 4.18
N SER A 547 -20.57 11.06 3.55
CA SER A 547 -19.73 12.25 3.76
C SER A 547 -20.11 13.46 2.90
N PHE A 548 -20.65 13.25 1.70
CA PHE A 548 -20.83 14.29 0.68
C PHE A 548 -22.24 14.35 0.06
N GLY A 549 -23.16 13.46 0.42
CA GLY A 549 -24.58 13.50 0.04
C GLY A 549 -24.92 13.08 -1.40
N ASP A 550 -23.94 12.64 -2.19
CA ASP A 550 -24.14 12.41 -3.63
C ASP A 550 -24.85 11.09 -3.95
N GLN A 551 -26.15 11.17 -4.23
CA GLN A 551 -26.96 10.02 -4.68
C GLN A 551 -26.65 9.58 -6.12
N ALA A 552 -26.18 10.48 -7.00
CA ALA A 552 -25.88 10.13 -8.39
C ALA A 552 -24.59 9.31 -8.48
N LEU A 553 -23.55 9.72 -7.74
CA LEU A 553 -22.31 8.93 -7.57
C LEU A 553 -22.61 7.57 -6.93
N LEU A 554 -23.47 7.53 -5.90
CA LEU A 554 -23.89 6.26 -5.30
C LEU A 554 -24.63 5.35 -6.29
N GLN A 555 -25.45 5.94 -7.18
CA GLN A 555 -26.15 5.22 -8.25
C GLN A 555 -25.19 4.75 -9.37
N GLU A 556 -24.14 5.51 -9.68
CA GLU A 556 -23.06 5.15 -10.61
C GLU A 556 -22.25 3.95 -10.10
N HIS A 557 -21.99 3.87 -8.79
CA HIS A 557 -21.21 2.80 -8.19
C HIS A 557 -22.05 1.57 -7.77
N LEU A 558 -23.38 1.65 -7.78
CA LEU A 558 -24.27 0.54 -7.39
C LEU A 558 -24.02 -0.78 -8.17
N PRO A 559 -23.75 -0.80 -9.49
CA PRO A 559 -23.46 -2.05 -10.20
C PRO A 559 -22.20 -2.75 -9.70
N GLN A 560 -21.18 -1.98 -9.30
CA GLN A 560 -19.93 -2.50 -8.72
C GLN A 560 -20.23 -3.24 -7.42
N ALA A 561 -20.97 -2.57 -6.53
CA ALA A 561 -21.37 -3.08 -5.23
C ALA A 561 -22.26 -4.33 -5.32
N GLN A 562 -23.18 -4.38 -6.30
CA GLN A 562 -24.01 -5.57 -6.54
C GLN A 562 -23.20 -6.73 -7.11
N ASN A 563 -22.41 -6.52 -8.17
CA ASN A 563 -21.68 -7.60 -8.83
C ASN A 563 -20.60 -8.21 -7.92
N TRP A 564 -19.95 -7.43 -7.05
CA TRP A 564 -19.04 -7.99 -6.04
C TRP A 564 -19.75 -8.98 -5.11
N ILE A 565 -20.93 -8.62 -4.60
CA ILE A 565 -21.70 -9.45 -3.68
C ILE A 565 -22.34 -10.66 -4.40
N ASP A 566 -22.93 -10.48 -5.58
CA ASP A 566 -23.66 -11.54 -6.28
C ASP A 566 -22.74 -12.50 -7.08
N THR A 567 -21.59 -12.06 -7.60
CA THR A 567 -20.69 -12.92 -8.41
C THR A 567 -19.21 -12.90 -8.02
N GLY A 568 -18.65 -11.76 -7.62
CA GLY A 568 -17.21 -11.62 -7.36
C GLY A 568 -16.70 -12.37 -6.11
N ILE A 569 -17.50 -12.46 -5.06
CA ILE A 569 -17.17 -13.27 -3.87
C ILE A 569 -17.34 -14.76 -4.19
N SER A 570 -16.24 -15.51 -4.12
CA SER A 570 -16.27 -16.98 -4.22
C SER A 570 -16.86 -17.59 -2.95
N ARG A 571 -18.07 -18.15 -3.05
CA ARG A 571 -18.85 -18.67 -1.92
C ARG A 571 -18.74 -20.19 -1.75
N ASN A 572 -19.09 -20.69 -0.55
CA ASN A 572 -19.31 -22.10 -0.26
C ASN A 572 -20.81 -22.49 -0.37
N ASP A 573 -21.10 -23.75 -0.05
CA ASP A 573 -22.42 -24.38 -0.02
C ASP A 573 -23.49 -23.63 0.80
N VAL A 574 -23.11 -23.07 1.96
CA VAL A 574 -24.02 -22.24 2.78
C VAL A 574 -23.98 -20.74 2.42
N GLY A 575 -23.31 -20.36 1.34
CA GLY A 575 -23.25 -18.99 0.82
C GLY A 575 -22.27 -18.05 1.53
N LEU A 576 -21.54 -18.53 2.54
CA LEU A 576 -20.40 -17.83 3.15
C LEU A 576 -19.16 -17.91 2.22
N TRP A 577 -17.99 -17.39 2.60
CA TRP A 577 -16.78 -17.47 1.78
C TRP A 577 -16.31 -18.92 1.57
N ASN A 578 -15.70 -19.18 0.40
CA ASN A 578 -15.00 -20.43 0.13
C ASN A 578 -13.66 -20.47 0.89
N ARG A 579 -13.56 -21.33 1.91
CA ARG A 579 -12.39 -21.50 2.80
C ARG A 579 -11.09 -21.91 2.08
N SER A 580 -11.16 -22.36 0.82
CA SER A 580 -9.98 -22.68 0.01
C SER A 580 -9.32 -21.46 -0.66
N LYS A 581 -9.94 -20.28 -0.60
CA LYS A 581 -9.41 -19.06 -1.22
C LYS A 581 -8.45 -18.35 -0.27
N LEU A 582 -7.27 -17.98 -0.76
CA LEU A 582 -6.32 -17.14 -0.04
C LEU A 582 -6.97 -15.80 0.35
N GLN A 583 -6.71 -15.34 1.58
CA GLN A 583 -7.18 -14.07 2.14
C GLN A 583 -6.02 -13.41 2.89
N PHE A 584 -5.98 -12.07 2.91
CA PHE A 584 -5.02 -11.33 3.74
C PHE A 584 -5.41 -11.32 5.24
N GLY A 585 -6.68 -11.59 5.55
CA GLY A 585 -7.19 -11.65 6.92
C GLY A 585 -7.07 -10.32 7.66
N ASP A 586 -6.76 -10.39 8.96
CA ASP A 586 -6.46 -9.21 9.77
C ASP A 586 -4.97 -8.82 9.65
N TRP A 587 -4.59 -8.44 8.43
CA TRP A 587 -3.21 -8.13 8.02
C TRP A 587 -2.50 -7.20 9.01
N LEU A 588 -1.27 -7.55 9.39
CA LEU A 588 -0.45 -6.83 10.37
C LEU A 588 -1.06 -6.73 11.78
N ASP A 589 -1.77 -7.79 12.20
CA ASP A 589 -1.87 -8.19 13.61
C ASP A 589 -0.48 -8.13 14.27
N PRO A 590 -0.30 -7.45 15.42
CA PRO A 590 1.02 -7.29 16.06
C PRO A 590 1.67 -8.58 16.55
N LEU A 591 0.98 -9.72 16.50
CA LEU A 591 1.54 -11.05 16.77
C LEU A 591 1.87 -11.86 15.50
N ALA A 592 1.57 -11.34 14.30
CA ALA A 592 1.94 -11.96 13.04
C ALA A 592 3.47 -11.84 12.81
N PRO A 593 4.17 -12.89 12.35
CA PRO A 593 5.62 -12.83 12.11
C PRO A 593 6.02 -11.75 11.08
N PRO A 594 7.21 -11.12 11.20
CA PRO A 594 7.68 -10.11 10.26
C PRO A 594 7.67 -10.53 8.78
N ASP A 595 7.98 -11.80 8.52
CA ASP A 595 7.99 -12.47 7.22
C ASP A 595 6.60 -12.95 6.76
N GLN A 596 5.65 -13.12 7.67
CA GLN A 596 4.30 -13.65 7.40
C GLN A 596 3.21 -12.71 7.97
N PRO A 597 3.11 -11.46 7.47
CA PRO A 597 2.18 -10.44 7.97
C PRO A 597 0.68 -10.76 7.84
N GLY A 598 0.31 -11.80 7.08
CA GLY A 598 -1.05 -12.34 7.00
C GLY A 598 -1.36 -13.49 7.97
N ALA A 599 -0.37 -14.01 8.71
CA ALA A 599 -0.56 -15.05 9.73
C ALA A 599 -1.06 -14.46 11.05
N ALA A 600 -2.22 -13.79 10.98
CA ALA A 600 -2.89 -13.17 12.12
C ALA A 600 -3.49 -14.21 13.10
N THR A 601 -3.74 -13.78 14.33
CA THR A 601 -4.34 -14.62 15.39
C THR A 601 -5.83 -14.93 15.17
N THR A 602 -6.48 -14.16 14.29
CA THR A 602 -7.89 -14.33 13.91
C THR A 602 -7.96 -15.10 12.59
N ASP A 603 -8.81 -16.13 12.50
CA ASP A 603 -9.00 -16.88 11.26
C ASP A 603 -9.43 -15.94 10.14
N ALA A 604 -8.69 -15.94 9.02
CA ALA A 604 -8.96 -15.05 7.91
C ALA A 604 -10.37 -15.25 7.35
N SER A 605 -10.92 -16.47 7.38
CA SER A 605 -12.28 -16.81 6.96
C SER A 605 -13.34 -16.22 7.88
N LEU A 606 -13.05 -16.06 9.19
CA LEU A 606 -13.94 -15.36 10.13
C LEU A 606 -13.99 -13.87 9.77
N VAL A 607 -12.84 -13.25 9.49
CA VAL A 607 -12.77 -11.87 8.98
C VAL A 607 -13.56 -11.73 7.68
N SER A 608 -13.35 -12.65 6.72
CA SER A 608 -14.04 -12.64 5.44
C SER A 608 -15.56 -12.74 5.56
N ASP A 609 -16.05 -13.68 6.37
CA ASP A 609 -17.50 -13.85 6.57
C ASP A 609 -18.12 -12.67 7.33
N ALA A 610 -17.41 -12.10 8.31
CA ALA A 610 -17.85 -10.91 9.02
C ALA A 610 -18.01 -9.71 8.06
N TYR A 611 -17.02 -9.48 7.20
CA TYR A 611 -17.08 -8.43 6.18
C TYR A 611 -18.16 -8.72 5.12
N LEU A 612 -18.31 -9.95 4.64
CA LEU A 612 -19.39 -10.33 3.71
C LEU A 612 -20.78 -10.05 4.30
N VAL A 613 -21.03 -10.41 5.56
CA VAL A 613 -22.32 -10.13 6.23
C VAL A 613 -22.54 -8.62 6.33
N LYS A 614 -21.49 -7.83 6.65
CA LYS A 614 -21.57 -6.37 6.76
C LYS A 614 -21.72 -5.66 5.42
N MET A 615 -21.04 -6.09 4.37
CA MET A 615 -21.18 -5.50 3.03
C MET A 615 -22.53 -5.86 2.40
N THR A 616 -23.08 -7.05 2.67
CA THR A 616 -24.46 -7.39 2.25
C THR A 616 -25.50 -6.50 2.94
N GLN A 617 -25.31 -6.17 4.22
CA GLN A 617 -26.12 -5.16 4.93
C GLN A 617 -25.98 -3.78 4.29
N THR A 618 -24.74 -3.37 4.00
CA THR A 618 -24.41 -2.05 3.45
C THR A 618 -25.01 -1.90 2.05
N LEU A 619 -24.96 -2.94 1.21
CA LEU A 619 -25.62 -2.97 -0.09
C LEU A 619 -27.15 -2.81 0.00
N SER A 620 -27.80 -3.45 0.98
CA SER A 620 -29.22 -3.23 1.26
C SER A 620 -29.51 -1.75 1.62
N GLN A 621 -28.65 -1.13 2.43
CA GLN A 621 -28.76 0.29 2.82
C GLN A 621 -28.53 1.24 1.63
N ILE A 622 -27.54 0.98 0.76
CA ILE A 622 -27.30 1.70 -0.49
C ILE A 622 -28.56 1.68 -1.37
N ILE A 623 -29.13 0.49 -1.59
CA ILE A 623 -30.29 0.30 -2.47
C ILE A 623 -31.56 0.91 -1.87
N GLY A 624 -31.69 0.93 -0.54
CA GLY A 624 -32.75 1.64 0.17
C GLY A 624 -32.61 3.16 0.07
N ALA A 625 -31.39 3.71 0.17
CA ALA A 625 -31.12 5.14 -0.01
C ALA A 625 -31.39 5.63 -1.45
N LEU A 626 -31.26 4.73 -2.43
CA LEU A 626 -31.65 4.94 -3.84
C LEU A 626 -33.13 4.61 -4.12
N GLY A 627 -33.96 4.42 -3.08
CA GLY A 627 -35.42 4.30 -3.17
C GLY A 627 -35.95 2.93 -3.64
N ASN A 628 -35.10 1.94 -3.92
CA ASN A 628 -35.53 0.64 -4.43
C ASN A 628 -35.79 -0.38 -3.30
N SER A 629 -36.83 -0.11 -2.50
CA SER A 629 -37.18 -0.90 -1.31
C SER A 629 -37.38 -2.40 -1.59
N LYS A 630 -37.86 -2.77 -2.79
CA LYS A 630 -38.04 -4.18 -3.18
C LYS A 630 -36.70 -4.91 -3.30
N LEU A 631 -35.72 -4.29 -3.96
CA LEU A 631 -34.39 -4.88 -4.10
C LEU A 631 -33.59 -4.79 -2.80
N ALA A 632 -33.76 -3.71 -2.02
CA ALA A 632 -33.18 -3.61 -0.68
C ALA A 632 -33.59 -4.81 0.20
N LYS A 633 -34.86 -5.24 0.12
CA LYS A 633 -35.39 -6.40 0.87
C LYS A 633 -34.82 -7.76 0.42
N LYS A 634 -34.38 -7.92 -0.84
CA LYS A 634 -33.59 -9.10 -1.28
C LYS A 634 -32.33 -9.22 -0.41
N TYR A 635 -31.53 -8.14 -0.39
CA TYR A 635 -30.25 -8.12 0.31
C TYR A 635 -30.41 -8.08 1.84
N GLU A 636 -31.51 -7.54 2.38
CA GLU A 636 -31.81 -7.62 3.82
C GLU A 636 -32.08 -9.08 4.27
N THR A 637 -32.83 -9.84 3.46
CA THR A 637 -33.03 -11.29 3.68
C THR A 637 -31.70 -12.04 3.57
N GLN A 638 -30.93 -11.79 2.51
CA GLN A 638 -29.61 -12.41 2.31
C GLN A 638 -28.63 -12.10 3.45
N HIS A 639 -28.59 -10.86 3.93
CA HIS A 639 -27.83 -10.47 5.14
C HIS A 639 -28.30 -11.24 6.36
N SER A 640 -29.62 -11.35 6.57
CA SER A 640 -30.21 -12.09 7.69
C SER A 640 -29.88 -13.58 7.64
N ASP A 641 -29.77 -14.17 6.45
CA ASP A 641 -29.40 -15.56 6.23
C ASP A 641 -27.90 -15.79 6.45
N LEU A 642 -27.04 -14.96 5.84
CA LEU A 642 -25.58 -15.00 6.04
C LEU A 642 -25.20 -14.76 7.50
N LYS A 643 -25.91 -13.86 8.22
CA LYS A 643 -25.72 -13.65 9.68
C LYS A 643 -26.02 -14.92 10.48
N ARG A 644 -27.05 -15.70 10.13
CA ARG A 644 -27.30 -17.01 10.78
C ARG A 644 -26.23 -18.05 10.44
N GLN A 645 -25.70 -18.05 9.22
CA GLN A 645 -24.61 -18.96 8.86
C GLN A 645 -23.30 -18.57 9.57
N PHE A 646 -22.98 -17.28 9.66
CA PHE A 646 -21.85 -16.77 10.46
C PHE A 646 -21.96 -17.22 11.92
N GLN A 647 -23.16 -17.09 12.53
CA GLN A 647 -23.40 -17.55 13.90
C GLN A 647 -23.18 -19.06 14.07
N SER A 648 -23.62 -19.87 13.10
CA SER A 648 -23.42 -21.33 13.12
C SER A 648 -21.94 -21.73 12.97
N ALA A 649 -21.20 -21.06 12.08
CA ALA A 649 -19.80 -21.38 11.80
C ALA A 649 -18.83 -20.84 12.87
N TRP A 650 -19.03 -19.59 13.31
CA TRP A 650 -18.05 -18.84 14.09
C TRP A 650 -18.48 -18.50 15.51
N ALA A 651 -19.77 -18.62 15.85
CA ALA A 651 -20.31 -18.41 17.20
C ALA A 651 -21.07 -19.62 17.81
N PRO A 652 -20.67 -20.89 17.56
CA PRO A 652 -21.43 -22.05 18.05
C PRO A 652 -21.53 -22.04 19.59
N GLY A 653 -22.73 -22.30 20.10
CA GLY A 653 -23.03 -22.20 21.54
C GLY A 653 -22.96 -20.78 22.14
N GLY A 654 -22.76 -19.75 21.32
CA GLY A 654 -22.69 -18.35 21.75
C GLY A 654 -21.31 -17.87 22.22
N LYS A 655 -20.23 -18.57 21.83
CA LYS A 655 -18.83 -18.13 22.00
C LYS A 655 -18.15 -18.06 20.64
N LEU A 656 -17.32 -17.03 20.41
CA LEU A 656 -16.58 -16.92 19.14
C LEU A 656 -15.41 -17.89 19.09
N ALA A 657 -15.14 -18.43 17.89
CA ALA A 657 -14.10 -19.43 17.65
C ALA A 657 -12.67 -18.93 17.98
N ASN A 658 -12.31 -17.72 17.55
CA ASN A 658 -11.05 -17.08 17.90
C ASN A 658 -11.24 -16.12 19.10
N ARG A 659 -10.42 -16.23 20.15
CA ARG A 659 -10.45 -15.33 21.33
C ARG A 659 -9.47 -14.15 21.15
N THR A 660 -9.71 -13.33 20.13
CA THR A 660 -8.86 -12.20 19.72
C THR A 660 -9.60 -10.86 19.83
N GLN A 661 -8.88 -9.73 19.81
CA GLN A 661 -9.56 -8.42 19.80
C GLN A 661 -10.39 -8.25 18.52
N THR A 662 -9.84 -8.60 17.35
CA THR A 662 -10.51 -8.46 16.05
C THR A 662 -11.78 -9.28 15.92
N ALA A 663 -11.78 -10.58 16.29
CA ALA A 663 -12.98 -11.41 16.18
C ALA A 663 -14.17 -10.82 16.96
N TYR A 664 -13.91 -10.32 18.17
CA TYR A 664 -14.92 -9.70 19.02
C TYR A 664 -15.27 -8.27 18.56
N ALA A 665 -14.30 -7.48 18.12
CA ALA A 665 -14.54 -6.13 17.59
C ALA A 665 -15.44 -6.14 16.34
N LEU A 666 -15.14 -6.99 15.34
CA LEU A 666 -15.96 -7.13 14.14
C LEU A 666 -17.36 -7.67 14.49
N SER A 667 -17.44 -8.69 15.35
CA SER A 667 -18.72 -9.30 15.73
C SER A 667 -19.65 -8.36 16.50
N LEU A 668 -19.10 -7.40 17.24
CA LEU A 668 -19.86 -6.37 17.94
C LEU A 668 -20.20 -5.19 17.01
N ALA A 669 -19.21 -4.63 16.30
CA ALA A 669 -19.41 -3.48 15.41
C ALA A 669 -20.36 -3.77 14.22
N PHE A 670 -20.39 -5.02 13.74
CA PHE A 670 -21.26 -5.43 12.63
C PHE A 670 -22.57 -6.09 13.10
N ASP A 671 -22.87 -6.12 14.40
CA ASP A 671 -24.04 -6.77 15.00
C ASP A 671 -24.19 -8.24 14.55
N LEU A 672 -23.15 -9.07 14.68
CA LEU A 672 -23.17 -10.45 14.17
C LEU A 672 -23.76 -11.45 15.18
N LEU A 673 -23.80 -11.11 16.46
CA LEU A 673 -24.22 -11.99 17.55
C LEU A 673 -25.77 -12.14 17.60
N LYS A 674 -26.25 -13.25 18.18
CA LYS A 674 -27.66 -13.66 18.10
C LYS A 674 -28.60 -12.84 18.98
N ASP A 675 -28.15 -12.49 20.19
CA ASP A 675 -28.97 -11.88 21.23
C ASP A 675 -28.12 -11.04 22.19
N GLU A 676 -28.78 -10.22 23.01
CA GLU A 676 -28.11 -9.31 23.96
C GLU A 676 -27.31 -10.04 25.04
N LYS A 677 -27.60 -11.31 25.35
CA LYS A 677 -26.79 -12.11 26.29
C LYS A 677 -25.46 -12.48 25.65
N GLN A 678 -25.47 -12.91 24.38
CA GLN A 678 -24.23 -13.13 23.62
C GLN A 678 -23.43 -11.82 23.47
N LYS A 679 -24.08 -10.70 23.14
CA LYS A 679 -23.41 -9.39 23.04
C LYS A 679 -22.75 -8.96 24.35
N ASN A 680 -23.44 -9.08 25.49
CA ASN A 680 -22.85 -8.77 26.79
C ASN A 680 -21.68 -9.70 27.12
N THR A 681 -21.82 -11.01 26.89
CA THR A 681 -20.73 -11.98 27.09
C THR A 681 -19.52 -11.66 26.20
N ALA A 682 -19.75 -11.20 24.97
CA ALA A 682 -18.70 -10.77 24.05
C ALA A 682 -18.08 -9.42 24.44
N ALA A 683 -18.87 -8.48 24.97
CA ALA A 683 -18.41 -7.22 25.51
C ALA A 683 -17.49 -7.42 26.72
N ASP A 684 -17.87 -8.31 27.64
CA ASP A 684 -17.02 -8.74 28.77
C ASP A 684 -15.74 -9.40 28.26
N THR A 685 -15.85 -10.35 27.33
CA THR A 685 -14.69 -11.06 26.78
C THR A 685 -13.72 -10.12 26.06
N LEU A 686 -14.20 -9.12 25.31
CA LEU A 686 -13.36 -8.11 24.66
C LEU A 686 -12.65 -7.22 25.69
N ARG A 687 -13.36 -6.75 26.72
CA ARG A 687 -12.78 -6.01 27.85
C ARG A 687 -11.69 -6.82 28.55
N ASP A 688 -11.92 -8.11 28.78
CA ASP A 688 -10.95 -9.01 29.38
C ASP A 688 -9.73 -9.25 28.48
N ILE A 689 -9.90 -9.46 27.17
CA ILE A 689 -8.76 -9.61 26.24
C ILE A 689 -7.89 -8.35 26.27
N ILE A 690 -8.49 -7.17 26.18
CA ILE A 690 -7.78 -5.88 26.18
C ILE A 690 -7.06 -5.67 27.53
N LYS A 691 -7.74 -5.90 28.65
CA LYS A 691 -7.20 -5.70 30.00
C LYS A 691 -6.05 -6.67 30.31
N ASN A 692 -6.14 -7.92 29.88
CA ASN A 692 -5.07 -8.91 30.04
C ASN A 692 -3.90 -8.69 29.06
N ASN A 693 -4.07 -7.82 28.06
CA ASN A 693 -3.03 -7.36 27.13
C ASN A 693 -2.50 -5.96 27.51
N ASP A 694 -2.56 -5.56 28.79
CA ASP A 694 -2.12 -4.24 29.29
C ASP A 694 -2.73 -3.01 28.55
N TYR A 695 -3.93 -3.17 27.98
CA TYR A 695 -4.58 -2.19 27.09
C TYR A 695 -3.83 -1.91 25.77
N LEU A 696 -2.91 -2.78 25.36
CA LEU A 696 -2.21 -2.72 24.07
C LEU A 696 -3.12 -3.21 22.94
N VAL A 697 -2.87 -2.71 21.73
CA VAL A 697 -3.66 -3.06 20.54
C VAL A 697 -3.33 -4.49 20.11
N GLY A 698 -4.35 -5.27 19.75
CA GLY A 698 -4.23 -6.67 19.32
C GLY A 698 -4.99 -6.92 18.03
N THR A 699 -4.87 -5.99 17.08
CA THR A 699 -5.64 -5.93 15.83
C THR A 699 -4.75 -5.49 14.66
N GLY A 700 -4.93 -6.13 13.50
CA GLY A 700 -4.42 -5.69 12.21
C GLY A 700 -5.35 -4.70 11.51
N PHE A 701 -5.25 -4.58 10.20
CA PHE A 701 -6.00 -3.59 9.40
C PHE A 701 -7.52 -3.73 9.52
N ALA A 702 -8.04 -4.96 9.57
CA ALA A 702 -9.49 -5.20 9.61
C ALA A 702 -10.05 -4.80 10.98
N GLY A 703 -9.44 -5.28 12.07
CA GLY A 703 -9.90 -5.02 13.44
C GLY A 703 -9.70 -3.56 13.87
N THR A 704 -8.57 -2.93 13.52
CA THR A 704 -8.19 -1.61 14.05
C THR A 704 -9.20 -0.52 13.70
N SER A 705 -9.73 -0.54 12.47
CA SER A 705 -10.73 0.43 12.00
C SER A 705 -12.06 0.35 12.75
N GLN A 706 -12.38 -0.81 13.34
CA GLN A 706 -13.67 -1.07 14.02
C GLN A 706 -13.56 -1.10 15.55
N LEU A 707 -12.37 -1.34 16.12
CA LEU A 707 -12.15 -1.57 17.55
C LEU A 707 -12.75 -0.47 18.46
N GLY A 708 -12.51 0.81 18.13
CA GLY A 708 -13.06 1.93 18.88
C GLY A 708 -14.59 2.04 18.78
N PHE A 709 -15.16 1.75 17.60
CA PHE A 709 -16.61 1.76 17.39
C PHE A 709 -17.30 0.61 18.12
N ALA A 710 -16.69 -0.59 18.13
CA ALA A 710 -17.13 -1.72 18.92
C ALA A 710 -17.17 -1.37 20.42
N LEU A 711 -16.07 -0.81 20.96
CA LEU A 711 -15.94 -0.45 22.38
C LEU A 711 -16.90 0.67 22.79
N SER A 712 -17.07 1.73 21.98
CA SER A 712 -18.09 2.75 22.22
C SER A 712 -19.51 2.16 22.19
N GLY A 713 -19.81 1.27 21.24
CA GLY A 713 -21.12 0.62 21.11
C GLY A 713 -21.53 -0.26 22.30
N ILE A 714 -20.56 -0.73 23.09
CA ILE A 714 -20.77 -1.48 24.35
C ILE A 714 -20.52 -0.61 25.60
N ASN A 715 -20.65 0.71 25.48
CA ASN A 715 -20.43 1.72 26.54
C ASN A 715 -19.07 1.59 27.26
N SER A 716 -18.04 1.13 26.56
CA SER A 716 -16.67 0.90 27.07
C SER A 716 -15.66 1.89 26.47
N THR A 717 -16.11 3.13 26.25
CA THR A 717 -15.30 4.24 25.72
C THR A 717 -14.10 4.55 26.62
N ASP A 718 -14.20 4.35 27.94
CA ASP A 718 -13.07 4.52 28.87
C ASP A 718 -11.95 3.49 28.62
N VAL A 719 -12.31 2.26 28.29
CA VAL A 719 -11.35 1.20 27.90
C VAL A 719 -10.64 1.60 26.61
N PHE A 720 -11.37 2.10 25.60
CA PHE A 720 -10.71 2.55 24.36
C PHE A 720 -9.81 3.77 24.58
N TYR A 721 -10.21 4.72 25.44
CA TYR A 721 -9.33 5.82 25.84
C TYR A 721 -8.01 5.34 26.46
N ARG A 722 -8.01 4.25 27.25
CA ARG A 722 -6.76 3.65 27.80
C ARG A 722 -5.86 3.06 26.70
N MET A 723 -6.45 2.47 25.66
CA MET A 723 -5.70 1.93 24.51
C MET A 723 -5.14 3.04 23.62
N LEU A 724 -5.97 4.04 23.31
CA LEU A 724 -5.62 5.21 22.50
C LEU A 724 -4.52 6.07 23.15
N LEU A 725 -4.37 5.97 24.48
CA LEU A 725 -3.36 6.65 25.28
C LEU A 725 -2.18 5.76 25.69
N GLN A 726 -2.07 4.52 25.20
CA GLN A 726 -0.87 3.72 25.44
C GLN A 726 0.33 4.23 24.64
N GLU A 727 1.51 4.26 25.29
CA GLU A 727 2.77 4.71 24.71
C GLU A 727 3.76 3.54 24.47
N LYS A 728 3.46 2.33 24.95
CA LYS A 728 4.21 1.10 24.65
C LYS A 728 3.78 0.51 23.31
N VAL A 729 4.67 -0.20 22.62
CA VAL A 729 4.32 -1.05 21.47
C VAL A 729 3.50 -2.27 21.92
N PRO A 730 2.49 -2.74 21.17
CA PRO A 730 1.82 -2.09 20.03
C PRO A 730 0.78 -1.02 20.45
N SER A 731 0.95 0.21 19.95
CA SER A 731 -0.04 1.30 20.09
C SER A 731 0.21 2.43 19.08
N TRP A 732 -0.73 3.38 19.01
CA TRP A 732 -0.61 4.59 18.20
C TRP A 732 0.39 5.61 18.75
N LEU A 733 0.41 5.85 20.07
CA LEU A 733 1.32 6.84 20.64
C LEU A 733 2.74 6.32 20.80
N TYR A 734 2.96 5.00 20.80
CA TYR A 734 4.29 4.42 20.61
C TYR A 734 5.00 5.00 19.38
N GLN A 735 4.32 5.04 18.22
CA GLN A 735 4.85 5.64 17.00
C GLN A 735 5.21 7.12 17.19
N VAL A 736 4.48 7.85 18.05
CA VAL A 736 4.71 9.26 18.36
C VAL A 736 5.91 9.47 19.29
N VAL A 737 6.01 8.72 20.40
CA VAL A 737 7.11 8.88 21.37
C VAL A 737 8.45 8.38 20.82
N MET A 738 8.42 7.43 19.88
CA MET A 738 9.59 7.04 19.06
C MET A 738 9.97 8.09 17.98
N GLY A 739 9.35 9.27 17.99
CA GLY A 739 9.69 10.38 17.09
C GLY A 739 9.08 10.30 15.70
N GLY A 740 8.09 9.42 15.49
CA GLY A 740 7.34 9.30 14.25
C GLY A 740 6.53 10.54 13.91
N THR A 741 6.50 10.87 12.62
CA THR A 741 5.88 12.09 12.08
C THR A 741 4.74 11.80 11.09
N THR A 742 4.49 10.53 10.86
CA THR A 742 3.57 9.86 9.93
C THR A 742 3.11 8.59 10.63
N THR A 743 1.95 8.02 10.29
CA THR A 743 1.59 6.69 10.77
C THR A 743 2.37 5.62 10.03
N TRP A 744 2.73 4.54 10.72
CA TRP A 744 3.58 3.48 10.16
C TRP A 744 2.76 2.29 9.67
N GLU A 745 3.35 1.50 8.77
CA GLU A 745 2.75 0.26 8.25
C GLU A 745 2.58 -0.80 9.32
N ARG A 746 3.59 -0.98 10.17
CA ARG A 746 3.54 -1.90 11.31
C ARG A 746 3.42 -1.13 12.61
N TRP A 747 2.79 -1.74 13.61
CA TRP A 747 2.81 -1.25 14.99
C TRP A 747 4.24 -1.02 15.52
N ASP A 748 5.18 -1.83 15.03
CA ASP A 748 6.57 -1.92 15.46
C ASP A 748 7.58 -1.61 14.34
N SER A 749 7.22 -0.85 13.28
CA SER A 749 8.11 -0.55 12.14
C SER A 749 9.50 -0.08 12.60
N MET A 750 9.58 0.65 13.72
CA MET A 750 10.78 0.73 14.56
C MET A 750 10.52 -0.01 15.89
N LEU A 751 11.47 -0.85 16.29
CA LEU A 751 11.46 -1.60 17.54
C LEU A 751 11.91 -0.71 18.72
N PRO A 752 11.60 -1.06 19.99
CA PRO A 752 11.85 -0.18 21.14
C PRO A 752 13.33 0.17 21.43
N ASN A 753 14.27 -0.53 20.80
CA ASN A 753 15.71 -0.27 20.83
C ASN A 753 16.18 0.74 19.75
N GLY A 754 15.28 1.19 18.87
CA GLY A 754 15.59 2.09 17.75
C GLY A 754 16.02 1.40 16.44
N THR A 755 16.11 0.06 16.38
CA THR A 755 16.33 -0.66 15.11
C THR A 755 15.01 -0.86 14.37
N ILE A 756 15.06 -0.96 13.04
CA ILE A 756 13.88 -1.14 12.20
C ILE A 756 13.40 -2.61 12.27
N ASN A 757 12.10 -2.85 12.14
CA ASN A 757 11.55 -4.21 12.03
C ASN A 757 12.27 -4.97 10.89
N PRO A 758 12.70 -6.24 11.10
CA PRO A 758 13.53 -6.97 10.14
C PRO A 758 12.79 -7.39 8.86
N GLY A 759 11.45 -7.35 8.83
CA GLY A 759 10.66 -7.66 7.65
C GLY A 759 10.92 -6.70 6.50
N GLU A 760 11.12 -7.23 5.28
CA GLU A 760 11.41 -6.42 4.10
C GLU A 760 10.31 -5.40 3.79
N MET A 761 9.05 -5.83 3.95
CA MET A 761 7.87 -4.96 3.98
C MET A 761 7.81 -4.26 5.34
N THR A 762 8.48 -3.10 5.43
CA THR A 762 8.39 -2.16 6.57
C THR A 762 8.44 -0.72 6.06
N SER A 763 7.31 0.00 6.19
CA SER A 763 7.12 1.41 5.83
C SER A 763 6.87 2.28 7.07
N PHE A 764 7.38 3.52 7.05
CA PHE A 764 7.12 4.55 8.07
C PHE A 764 6.07 5.58 7.62
N ASN A 765 5.40 5.38 6.50
CA ASN A 765 4.35 6.25 6.00
C ASN A 765 3.21 5.49 5.32
N HIS A 766 2.26 5.04 6.13
CA HIS A 766 1.13 4.19 5.76
C HIS A 766 -0.10 4.67 6.52
N TYR A 767 -1.22 4.96 5.85
CA TYR A 767 -2.37 5.62 6.51
C TYR A 767 -3.31 4.65 7.25
N SER A 768 -3.18 3.33 7.07
CA SER A 768 -4.21 2.34 7.43
C SER A 768 -4.49 2.27 8.95
N PHE A 769 -3.47 2.33 9.81
CA PHE A 769 -3.65 2.48 11.27
C PHE A 769 -4.06 3.90 11.72
N GLY A 770 -3.96 4.89 10.82
CA GLY A 770 -4.55 6.22 10.99
C GLY A 770 -6.08 6.26 10.91
N SER A 771 -6.73 5.16 10.50
CA SER A 771 -8.19 5.00 10.46
C SER A 771 -8.89 5.28 11.80
N VAL A 772 -8.19 5.16 12.93
CA VAL A 772 -8.69 5.55 14.27
C VAL A 772 -9.04 7.03 14.37
N ALA A 773 -8.49 7.90 13.53
CA ALA A 773 -8.79 9.34 13.59
C ALA A 773 -10.29 9.62 13.33
N ASN A 774 -10.97 8.84 12.49
CA ASN A 774 -12.43 8.91 12.35
C ASN A 774 -13.17 8.71 13.70
N TRP A 775 -12.69 7.80 14.55
CA TRP A 775 -13.22 7.66 15.92
C TRP A 775 -12.91 8.90 16.77
N MET A 776 -11.69 9.45 16.67
CA MET A 776 -11.33 10.70 17.35
C MET A 776 -12.22 11.87 16.94
N HIS A 777 -12.57 11.98 15.65
CA HIS A 777 -13.46 13.02 15.11
C HIS A 777 -14.89 12.88 15.63
N GLN A 778 -15.43 11.66 15.62
CA GLN A 778 -16.82 11.39 16.02
C GLN A 778 -17.03 11.38 17.54
N PHE A 779 -16.09 10.84 18.33
CA PHE A 779 -16.27 10.66 19.77
C PHE A 779 -15.53 11.70 20.64
N ILE A 780 -14.29 12.07 20.30
CA ILE A 780 -13.58 13.13 21.06
C ILE A 780 -13.98 14.52 20.54
N GLY A 781 -14.02 14.67 19.22
CA GLY A 781 -14.51 15.88 18.53
C GLY A 781 -16.04 16.03 18.58
N GLY A 782 -16.76 14.91 18.74
CA GLY A 782 -18.22 14.88 18.84
C GLY A 782 -18.97 15.04 17.53
N ILE A 783 -18.32 15.02 16.35
CA ILE A 783 -18.93 15.40 15.07
C ILE A 783 -19.14 14.17 14.18
N ALA A 784 -20.39 13.80 13.91
CA ALA A 784 -20.75 12.73 12.97
C ALA A 784 -21.99 13.10 12.10
N PRO A 785 -22.10 12.62 10.86
CA PRO A 785 -23.31 12.79 10.06
C PRO A 785 -24.44 11.89 10.61
N LEU A 786 -25.63 12.46 10.79
CA LEU A 786 -26.87 11.69 11.02
C LEU A 786 -27.66 11.50 9.72
N GLU A 787 -27.50 12.43 8.77
CA GLU A 787 -27.93 12.29 7.40
C GLU A 787 -26.75 12.45 6.43
N PRO A 788 -26.79 11.79 5.25
CA PRO A 788 -25.77 11.90 4.22
C PRO A 788 -25.43 13.35 3.85
N GLY A 789 -24.14 13.63 3.64
CA GLY A 789 -23.66 14.98 3.32
C GLY A 789 -23.71 15.96 4.50
N TYR A 790 -23.84 15.47 5.73
CA TYR A 790 -23.96 16.28 6.94
C TYR A 790 -25.19 17.22 6.94
N LYS A 791 -26.28 16.84 6.24
CA LYS A 791 -27.55 17.59 6.22
C LYS A 791 -28.15 17.74 7.63
N THR A 792 -28.08 16.67 8.42
CA THR A 792 -28.26 16.66 9.88
C THR A 792 -27.00 16.08 10.53
N ILE A 793 -26.58 16.66 11.66
CA ILE A 793 -25.31 16.34 12.34
C ILE A 793 -25.56 15.94 13.80
N ALA A 794 -24.88 14.90 14.27
CA ALA A 794 -24.71 14.62 15.68
C ALA A 794 -23.57 15.49 16.24
N ILE A 795 -23.87 16.26 17.29
CA ILE A 795 -22.89 16.98 18.12
C ILE A 795 -22.91 16.32 19.50
N ALA A 796 -22.14 15.23 19.64
CA ALA A 796 -22.20 14.29 20.77
C ALA A 796 -20.79 13.84 21.24
N PRO A 797 -19.99 14.74 21.84
CA PRO A 797 -18.68 14.39 22.39
C PRO A 797 -18.82 13.46 23.61
N ILE A 798 -17.91 12.50 23.75
CA ILE A 798 -17.79 11.63 24.93
C ILE A 798 -16.44 11.90 25.61
N PRO A 799 -16.40 12.75 26.66
CA PRO A 799 -15.21 12.97 27.47
C PRO A 799 -14.63 11.69 28.08
N GLY A 800 -13.31 11.66 28.24
CA GLY A 800 -12.59 10.57 28.89
C GLY A 800 -11.08 10.74 28.75
N GLY A 801 -10.30 9.72 29.12
CA GLY A 801 -8.84 9.71 28.93
C GLY A 801 -8.08 10.87 29.60
N ASN A 802 -8.62 11.42 30.69
CA ASN A 802 -8.14 12.64 31.35
C ASN A 802 -8.02 13.87 30.43
N LEU A 803 -8.73 13.90 29.29
CA LEU A 803 -8.78 15.06 28.42
C LEU A 803 -9.55 16.19 29.11
N SER A 804 -8.89 17.34 29.27
CA SER A 804 -9.46 18.56 29.86
C SER A 804 -10.15 19.46 28.82
N TYR A 805 -9.76 19.33 27.54
CA TYR A 805 -10.49 19.90 26.40
C TYR A 805 -10.31 19.13 25.09
N ALA A 806 -11.23 19.38 24.15
CA ALA A 806 -11.18 19.06 22.73
C ALA A 806 -11.54 20.28 21.87
N SER A 807 -11.38 20.19 20.55
CA SER A 807 -11.85 21.13 19.54
C SER A 807 -11.71 20.46 18.16
N ALA A 808 -12.83 20.13 17.52
CA ALA A 808 -12.87 19.69 16.14
C ALA A 808 -13.47 20.77 15.22
N THR A 809 -13.36 20.58 13.89
CA THR A 809 -13.97 21.45 12.87
C THR A 809 -14.09 20.65 11.59
N CYS A 810 -15.28 20.65 10.99
CA CYS A 810 -15.56 20.04 9.70
C CYS A 810 -16.24 21.07 8.80
N SER A 811 -15.56 21.45 7.71
CA SER A 811 -16.05 22.45 6.75
C SER A 811 -16.05 21.84 5.35
N LYS A 812 -17.19 21.28 4.91
CA LYS A 812 -17.25 20.62 3.61
C LYS A 812 -17.15 21.63 2.47
N SER A 813 -16.53 21.20 1.37
CA SER A 813 -16.47 21.93 0.09
C SER A 813 -17.88 22.11 -0.48
N GLN A 814 -18.63 21.00 -0.50
CA GLN A 814 -20.06 20.91 -0.73
C GLN A 814 -20.84 21.49 0.48
N PRO A 815 -22.02 22.09 0.27
CA PRO A 815 -22.86 22.66 1.33
C PRO A 815 -23.51 21.58 2.22
N PRO A 816 -24.09 21.93 3.39
CA PRO A 816 -24.30 23.30 3.88
C PRO A 816 -23.14 23.87 4.71
N LEU A 817 -22.38 23.01 5.41
CA LEU A 817 -21.65 23.46 6.61
C LEU A 817 -20.18 23.85 6.40
N ARG A 818 -19.91 25.10 6.77
CA ARG A 818 -18.64 25.58 7.34
C ARG A 818 -18.68 25.47 8.88
N MET A 819 -18.63 24.27 9.45
CA MET A 819 -18.76 24.11 10.90
C MET A 819 -17.44 24.43 11.63
N LYS A 820 -17.14 25.73 11.80
CA LYS A 820 -16.02 26.22 12.64
C LYS A 820 -16.31 26.12 14.15
N GLY A 821 -17.14 25.15 14.54
CA GLY A 821 -17.55 24.90 15.91
C GLY A 821 -16.45 24.18 16.68
N SER A 822 -15.45 24.92 17.15
CA SER A 822 -14.47 24.43 18.13
C SER A 822 -15.18 23.97 19.40
N LEU A 823 -15.52 22.68 19.44
CA LEU A 823 -16.26 22.05 20.54
C LEU A 823 -15.37 21.92 21.78
N LEU A 824 -15.22 23.05 22.48
CA LEU A 824 -14.53 23.12 23.75
C LEU A 824 -15.48 22.63 24.85
N PHE A 825 -15.55 21.31 25.03
CA PHE A 825 -15.85 20.76 26.34
C PHE A 825 -14.70 21.15 27.30
N ARG A 826 -15.02 21.68 28.48
CA ARG A 826 -14.07 21.73 29.60
C ARG A 826 -14.43 20.68 30.64
N ASN A 827 -13.44 19.86 31.02
CA ASN A 827 -13.57 18.90 32.11
C ASN A 827 -13.41 19.59 33.48
N ASP A 828 -14.36 20.47 33.80
CA ASP A 828 -14.54 21.01 35.13
C ASP A 828 -15.37 20.01 35.95
N PRO A 829 -14.85 19.44 37.07
CA PRO A 829 -15.59 18.50 37.90
C PRO A 829 -16.91 19.06 38.47
N ALA A 830 -17.09 20.38 38.51
CA ALA A 830 -18.32 21.01 38.97
C ALA A 830 -19.30 21.34 37.83
N ALA A 831 -18.83 21.61 36.59
CA ALA A 831 -19.71 22.09 35.51
C ALA A 831 -19.17 21.82 34.08
N PRO A 832 -19.52 20.69 33.45
CA PRO A 832 -19.37 20.48 32.01
C PRO A 832 -19.97 21.62 31.17
N ARG A 833 -19.10 22.42 30.53
CA ARG A 833 -19.52 23.42 29.54
C ARG A 833 -19.11 22.96 28.15
N ILE A 834 -20.10 22.79 27.26
CA ILE A 834 -19.91 22.62 25.82
C ILE A 834 -20.07 23.99 25.16
N LEU A 835 -18.99 24.55 24.63
CA LEU A 835 -19.06 25.74 23.78
C LEU A 835 -19.10 25.33 22.30
N VAL A 836 -20.20 25.66 21.62
CA VAL A 836 -20.31 25.58 20.16
C VAL A 836 -20.23 27.00 19.59
N ASN A 837 -19.02 27.41 19.20
CA ASN A 837 -18.81 28.71 18.57
C ASN A 837 -19.18 28.67 17.09
N GLY A 838 -20.38 29.15 16.76
CA GLY A 838 -20.92 29.15 15.40
C GLY A 838 -22.31 28.51 15.37
N TYR A 839 -23.33 29.36 15.56
CA TYR A 839 -24.75 29.05 15.74
C TYR A 839 -25.15 28.37 17.07
N HIS A 840 -26.13 28.97 17.73
CA HIS A 840 -27.03 28.30 18.67
C HIS A 840 -28.35 28.00 17.95
N TRP A 841 -28.98 26.86 18.26
CA TRP A 841 -30.26 26.40 17.72
C TRP A 841 -31.12 25.84 18.86
N SER A 842 -32.46 25.94 18.80
CA SER A 842 -33.32 25.39 19.87
C SER A 842 -34.70 24.87 19.45
N ARG A 843 -34.88 23.55 19.61
CA ARG A 843 -36.12 22.78 19.84
C ARG A 843 -37.31 22.91 18.87
N THR A 844 -37.64 21.78 18.26
CA THR A 844 -39.02 21.31 18.01
C THR A 844 -39.18 19.85 18.47
N PRO A 845 -40.40 19.38 18.82
CA PRO A 845 -40.57 18.15 19.61
C PRO A 845 -41.05 16.89 18.84
N CYS A 846 -41.06 15.76 19.57
CA CYS A 846 -41.80 14.51 19.32
C CYS A 846 -41.24 13.48 18.31
N LEU A 847 -40.44 12.53 18.82
CA LEU A 847 -40.79 11.10 18.81
C LEU A 847 -39.86 10.27 19.71
N GLN A 848 -40.41 9.55 20.69
CA GLN A 848 -39.66 8.63 21.57
C GLN A 848 -40.02 7.18 21.28
N ARG A 849 -38.99 6.31 21.16
CA ARG A 849 -38.87 5.08 21.98
C ARG A 849 -37.51 4.40 21.83
N ARG A 850 -36.96 3.95 22.97
CA ARG A 850 -35.88 2.96 23.13
C ARG A 850 -34.54 3.20 22.39
N PHE A 851 -33.81 4.22 22.82
CA PHE A 851 -32.38 4.07 23.15
C PHE A 851 -32.05 4.96 24.35
N GLY A 852 -30.96 4.66 25.06
CA GLY A 852 -30.52 5.37 26.27
C GLY A 852 -29.80 6.69 25.99
N LEU A 853 -30.37 7.55 25.14
CA LEU A 853 -29.84 8.90 24.95
C LEU A 853 -30.26 9.81 26.12
N ILE A 854 -29.30 10.56 26.67
CA ILE A 854 -29.62 11.75 27.45
C ILE A 854 -29.96 12.87 26.47
N THR A 855 -31.25 12.99 26.12
CA THR A 855 -31.76 14.22 25.50
C THR A 855 -31.69 15.32 26.57
N VAL A 856 -30.78 16.28 26.41
CA VAL A 856 -30.54 17.35 27.40
C VAL A 856 -31.70 18.37 27.37
N ILE A 857 -32.80 18.03 28.05
CA ILE A 857 -33.90 18.93 28.36
C ILE A 857 -33.53 19.68 29.65
N LEU A 858 -32.71 20.72 29.53
CA LEU A 858 -32.55 21.69 30.61
C LEU A 858 -33.72 22.67 30.62
N HIS A 859 -34.29 22.91 31.80
CA HIS A 859 -34.99 24.15 32.14
C HIS A 859 -33.97 25.11 32.77
N ALA A 860 -34.24 26.41 32.66
CA ALA A 860 -33.42 27.44 33.29
C ALA A 860 -34.05 27.85 34.63
N THR A 861 -33.45 27.43 35.73
CA THR A 861 -33.64 27.97 37.09
C THR A 861 -32.35 27.77 37.87
N ASP A 862 -31.75 28.84 38.38
CA ASP A 862 -30.53 28.77 39.19
C ASP A 862 -30.81 28.17 40.58
N THR A 863 -30.07 27.13 40.98
CA THR A 863 -29.75 26.80 42.39
C THR A 863 -28.74 25.64 42.48
N ASP A 864 -27.75 25.76 43.37
CA ASP A 864 -26.71 24.73 43.60
C ASP A 864 -27.19 23.58 44.50
N ILE A 865 -26.75 22.35 44.21
CA ILE A 865 -26.79 21.20 45.14
C ILE A 865 -25.49 20.40 44.99
N THR A 866 -24.87 20.02 46.12
CA THR A 866 -23.59 19.29 46.19
C THR A 866 -23.76 17.94 46.91
N LEU A 867 -22.94 16.93 46.59
CA LEU A 867 -22.90 15.63 47.28
C LEU A 867 -21.45 15.17 47.53
N HIS A 868 -21.23 14.45 48.64
CA HIS A 868 -19.90 14.03 49.12
C HIS A 868 -19.67 12.50 49.03
N PRO A 869 -18.40 12.02 48.92
CA PRO A 869 -18.03 10.61 48.86
C PRO A 869 -17.66 9.97 50.23
N ILE A 870 -17.57 8.64 50.27
CA ILE A 870 -17.19 7.80 51.43
C ILE A 870 -16.02 6.84 51.04
N SER A 871 -15.25 6.31 52.00
CA SER A 871 -13.92 5.68 51.79
C SER A 871 -13.57 4.49 52.73
N LYS A 872 -12.36 3.88 52.53
CA LYS A 872 -11.59 2.85 53.32
C LYS A 872 -11.69 1.37 52.84
N ASN A 873 -10.63 0.51 52.70
CA ASN A 873 -9.29 0.23 53.34
C ASN A 873 -9.37 -0.86 54.45
N ASP A 874 -8.53 -1.92 54.62
CA ASP A 874 -7.31 -2.49 53.96
C ASP A 874 -7.28 -4.07 54.14
N MET A 875 -6.24 -4.96 54.24
CA MET A 875 -4.79 -4.97 54.56
C MET A 875 -3.99 -6.26 54.15
N LEU A 876 -2.73 -6.10 53.67
CA LEU A 876 -1.47 -6.83 54.02
C LEU A 876 -1.23 -8.37 53.75
N SER A 877 -0.05 -8.90 54.17
CA SER A 877 0.73 -10.04 53.58
C SER A 877 1.57 -10.85 54.65
N PRO A 878 2.74 -11.52 54.39
CA PRO A 878 3.06 -12.79 53.66
C PRO A 878 3.86 -13.87 54.51
N ALA A 879 4.35 -15.01 53.95
CA ALA A 879 5.76 -15.57 54.08
C ALA A 879 6.04 -17.12 53.93
N ARG A 880 7.18 -17.46 53.26
CA ARG A 880 8.22 -18.54 53.48
C ARG A 880 8.03 -20.06 53.16
N ARG A 881 9.21 -20.75 53.01
CA ARG A 881 9.57 -22.20 52.80
C ARG A 881 10.72 -22.58 53.82
N PRO A 882 11.59 -23.65 53.72
CA PRO A 882 11.66 -24.91 52.92
C PRO A 882 12.16 -26.21 53.68
N ASN A 883 12.30 -27.36 52.96
CA ASN A 883 13.39 -28.40 52.95
C ASN A 883 12.98 -29.57 51.99
N ILE A 884 13.78 -30.48 51.37
CA ILE A 884 15.22 -30.87 51.29
C ILE A 884 15.62 -32.19 52.03
N GLU A 885 16.60 -32.95 51.47
CA GLU A 885 17.31 -34.20 51.94
C GLU A 885 16.68 -35.59 51.60
N VAL A 886 17.40 -36.74 51.34
CA VAL A 886 18.84 -37.09 51.04
C VAL A 886 18.99 -38.53 50.43
N PHE A 887 19.88 -38.72 49.43
CA PHE A 887 20.59 -39.98 48.95
C PHE A 887 19.75 -41.23 48.49
N ASP A 888 20.26 -42.40 47.99
CA ASP A 888 21.61 -43.01 47.85
C ASP A 888 21.80 -43.93 46.57
N ILE A 889 22.73 -44.92 46.55
CA ILE A 889 23.37 -45.55 45.35
C ILE A 889 23.19 -47.08 45.13
N GLY A 890 23.21 -47.47 43.84
CA GLY A 890 23.63 -48.78 43.28
C GLY A 890 23.42 -48.84 41.75
N ASP A 891 24.16 -49.57 40.90
CA ASP A 891 25.44 -50.30 41.09
C ASP A 891 26.23 -50.38 39.73
N PHE A 892 27.17 -51.31 39.52
CA PHE A 892 28.39 -51.06 38.72
C PHE A 892 28.74 -52.09 37.62
N THR A 893 28.07 -52.03 36.46
CA THR A 893 28.42 -52.83 35.25
C THR A 893 28.84 -51.98 34.02
N ASN A 894 28.93 -50.66 34.15
CA ASN A 894 29.00 -49.72 33.02
C ASN A 894 30.40 -49.35 32.51
N SER A 895 31.48 -49.90 33.08
CA SER A 895 32.84 -49.36 33.02
C SER A 895 33.52 -49.30 31.64
N ILE A 896 32.95 -49.92 30.60
CA ILE A 896 33.42 -49.81 29.21
C ILE A 896 32.63 -48.74 28.43
N ILE A 897 31.30 -48.69 28.60
CA ILE A 897 30.44 -47.62 28.07
C ILE A 897 30.88 -46.26 28.65
N PHE A 898 31.31 -46.26 29.92
CA PHE A 898 31.81 -45.08 30.61
C PHE A 898 32.97 -44.39 29.87
N TYR A 899 33.86 -45.14 29.20
CA TYR A 899 35.05 -44.56 28.57
C TYR A 899 34.73 -43.82 27.26
N MET A 900 33.77 -44.31 26.46
CA MET A 900 33.28 -43.57 25.29
C MET A 900 32.42 -42.36 25.69
N LEU A 901 31.59 -42.48 26.74
CA LEU A 901 30.87 -41.34 27.30
C LEU A 901 31.80 -40.29 27.94
N PHE A 902 32.97 -40.68 28.46
CA PHE A 902 33.92 -39.74 29.07
C PHE A 902 34.41 -38.70 28.07
N VAL A 903 34.70 -39.11 26.82
CA VAL A 903 35.11 -38.20 25.74
C VAL A 903 33.98 -37.23 25.38
N ALA A 904 32.71 -37.68 25.45
CA ALA A 904 31.54 -36.83 25.20
C ALA A 904 31.18 -35.89 26.36
N GLN A 905 31.61 -36.18 27.60
CA GLN A 905 31.28 -35.38 28.79
C GLN A 905 32.28 -34.26 29.14
N GLN A 906 33.53 -34.33 28.64
CA GLN A 906 34.57 -33.30 28.87
C GLN A 906 34.16 -31.83 28.56
N PRO A 907 33.30 -31.52 27.55
CA PRO A 907 32.82 -30.15 27.33
C PRO A 907 31.99 -29.62 28.50
N ARG A 908 31.26 -30.49 29.21
CA ARG A 908 30.24 -30.13 30.20
C ARG A 908 30.87 -29.61 31.49
N SER A 909 31.93 -30.26 31.98
CA SER A 909 32.73 -29.82 33.13
C SER A 909 33.51 -28.55 32.81
N THR A 910 34.18 -28.50 31.65
CA THR A 910 35.02 -27.38 31.23
C THR A 910 34.21 -26.08 31.07
N LEU A 911 33.06 -26.13 30.37
CA LEU A 911 32.19 -24.96 30.21
C LEU A 911 31.43 -24.62 31.50
N GLY A 912 31.09 -25.59 32.34
CA GLY A 912 30.48 -25.36 33.66
C GLY A 912 31.40 -24.58 34.62
N LEU A 913 32.70 -24.89 34.61
CA LEU A 913 33.73 -24.17 35.38
C LEU A 913 33.96 -22.74 34.86
N ILE A 914 33.87 -22.53 33.55
CA ILE A 914 34.01 -21.19 32.93
C ILE A 914 32.75 -20.32 33.12
N SER A 915 31.57 -20.92 33.19
CA SER A 915 30.28 -20.21 33.25
C SER A 915 29.72 -19.97 34.67
N GLY A 916 30.46 -20.32 35.73
CA GLY A 916 30.05 -20.04 37.11
C GLY A 916 28.80 -20.80 37.58
N GLY A 917 28.46 -21.92 36.94
CA GLY A 917 27.39 -22.83 37.38
C GLY A 917 25.96 -22.51 36.92
N SER A 918 25.70 -21.41 36.20
CA SER A 918 24.35 -21.11 35.68
C SER A 918 24.14 -21.63 34.25
N MET A 919 23.79 -22.91 34.10
CA MET A 919 23.38 -23.49 32.81
C MET A 919 21.90 -23.18 32.50
N SER A 920 21.61 -21.98 32.01
CA SER A 920 20.31 -21.64 31.41
C SER A 920 20.24 -22.01 29.93
N ASP A 921 19.02 -22.20 29.42
CA ASP A 921 18.66 -22.70 28.08
C ASP A 921 19.06 -21.73 26.95
N THR A 922 20.35 -21.70 26.66
CA THR A 922 20.99 -20.86 25.63
C THR A 922 21.25 -21.67 24.36
N ALA A 923 21.29 -21.00 23.20
CA ALA A 923 21.46 -21.67 21.91
C ALA A 923 22.67 -22.63 21.88
N GLY A 924 23.81 -22.25 22.45
CA GLY A 924 25.01 -23.09 22.53
C GLY A 924 24.78 -24.44 23.22
N TRP A 925 23.90 -24.51 24.23
CA TRP A 925 23.53 -25.77 24.88
C TRP A 925 22.73 -26.67 23.92
N ARG A 926 21.73 -26.13 23.22
CA ARG A 926 20.95 -26.89 22.21
C ARG A 926 21.81 -27.31 21.01
N TRP A 927 22.77 -26.49 20.57
CA TRP A 927 23.77 -26.86 19.56
C TRP A 927 24.64 -28.04 20.02
N SER A 928 25.03 -28.10 21.29
CA SER A 928 25.81 -29.23 21.83
C SER A 928 25.02 -30.56 21.86
N GLN A 929 23.69 -30.50 22.01
CA GLN A 929 22.81 -31.68 21.90
C GLN A 929 22.85 -32.25 20.47
N ASN A 930 22.59 -31.42 19.46
CA ASN A 930 22.48 -31.87 18.06
C ASN A 930 23.78 -32.47 17.49
N ILE A 931 24.95 -32.07 18.00
CA ILE A 931 26.25 -32.65 17.62
C ILE A 931 26.58 -33.90 18.47
N GLY A 932 26.00 -34.04 19.66
CA GLY A 932 26.28 -35.11 20.60
C GLY A 932 25.66 -36.48 20.27
N PHE A 933 24.75 -36.58 19.29
CA PHE A 933 24.07 -37.82 18.94
C PHE A 933 24.54 -38.40 17.59
N PRO A 934 25.27 -39.54 17.59
CA PRO A 934 25.80 -40.15 16.36
C PRO A 934 24.75 -40.41 15.28
N ASN A 935 23.54 -40.82 15.66
CA ASN A 935 22.46 -41.16 14.73
C ASN A 935 22.03 -39.98 13.85
N ILE A 936 22.05 -38.75 14.39
CA ILE A 936 21.76 -37.52 13.62
C ILE A 936 22.88 -37.23 12.62
N LEU A 937 24.14 -37.38 13.04
CA LEU A 937 25.31 -37.18 12.17
C LEU A 937 25.36 -38.21 11.04
N ILE A 938 25.04 -39.48 11.31
CA ILE A 938 24.96 -40.55 10.31
C ILE A 938 23.84 -40.25 9.30
N ALA A 939 22.64 -39.88 9.76
CA ALA A 939 21.53 -39.49 8.90
C ALA A 939 21.87 -38.29 7.99
N ALA A 940 22.49 -37.25 8.55
CA ALA A 940 22.92 -36.08 7.80
C ALA A 940 24.05 -36.40 6.79
N PHE A 941 24.98 -37.28 7.14
CA PHE A 941 26.05 -37.73 6.23
C PHE A 941 25.50 -38.51 5.04
N ILE A 942 24.57 -39.46 5.26
CA ILE A 942 23.90 -40.23 4.19
C ILE A 942 23.19 -39.27 3.22
N TYR A 943 22.45 -38.29 3.73
CA TYR A 943 21.80 -37.27 2.90
C TYR A 943 22.83 -36.47 2.09
N ALA A 944 23.87 -35.95 2.75
CA ALA A 944 24.86 -35.07 2.12
C ALA A 944 25.63 -35.77 0.98
N VAL A 945 25.97 -37.04 1.16
CA VAL A 945 26.60 -37.87 0.11
C VAL A 945 25.63 -38.08 -1.07
N GLY A 946 24.37 -38.45 -0.80
CA GLY A 946 23.36 -38.63 -1.84
C GLY A 946 23.10 -37.35 -2.65
N ALA A 947 22.91 -36.21 -1.98
CA ALA A 947 22.70 -34.92 -2.63
C ALA A 947 23.91 -34.47 -3.46
N THR A 948 25.13 -34.66 -2.95
CA THR A 948 26.36 -34.34 -3.69
C THR A 948 26.49 -35.16 -4.97
N ALA A 949 26.19 -36.47 -4.90
CA ALA A 949 26.27 -37.35 -6.06
C ALA A 949 25.22 -37.02 -7.13
N GLY A 950 23.97 -36.72 -6.73
CA GLY A 950 22.93 -36.25 -7.65
C GLY A 950 23.32 -34.96 -8.37
N ILE A 951 23.89 -33.99 -7.65
CA ILE A 951 24.42 -32.73 -8.25
C ILE A 951 25.52 -33.03 -9.28
N VAL A 952 26.45 -33.95 -9.01
CA VAL A 952 27.49 -34.30 -9.99
C VAL A 952 26.87 -34.87 -11.26
N SER A 953 26.02 -35.90 -11.15
CA SER A 953 25.41 -36.57 -12.32
C SER A 953 24.49 -35.65 -13.12
N PHE A 954 23.79 -34.70 -12.49
CA PHE A 954 22.96 -33.72 -13.20
C PHE A 954 23.77 -32.67 -13.97
N ASN A 955 25.01 -32.39 -13.58
CA ASN A 955 25.90 -31.54 -14.37
C ASN A 955 26.55 -32.34 -15.52
N THR A 956 27.05 -33.55 -15.26
CA THR A 956 27.77 -34.35 -16.28
C THR A 956 26.86 -34.97 -17.34
N ILE A 957 25.58 -35.26 -17.03
CA ILE A 957 24.64 -35.84 -18.02
C ILE A 957 24.50 -34.96 -19.27
N SER A 958 24.50 -33.63 -19.11
CA SER A 958 24.28 -32.74 -20.26
C SER A 958 25.46 -32.78 -21.22
N GLU A 959 26.70 -32.82 -20.71
CA GLU A 959 27.90 -32.94 -21.52
C GLU A 959 27.92 -34.30 -22.24
N ILE A 960 27.71 -35.39 -21.50
CA ILE A 960 27.78 -36.75 -22.03
C ILE A 960 26.72 -37.01 -23.13
N LEU A 961 25.48 -36.53 -22.97
CA LEU A 961 24.43 -36.75 -23.96
C LEU A 961 24.55 -35.83 -25.19
N THR A 962 25.21 -34.66 -25.10
CA THR A 962 25.47 -33.82 -26.28
C THR A 962 26.59 -34.36 -27.16
N GLU A 963 27.54 -35.12 -26.60
CA GLU A 963 28.66 -35.69 -27.32
C GLU A 963 28.30 -36.97 -28.12
N PRO A 964 29.17 -37.46 -29.01
CA PRO A 964 29.05 -38.80 -29.60
C PRO A 964 29.00 -39.90 -28.51
N PRO A 965 28.27 -41.01 -28.76
CA PRO A 965 27.47 -41.30 -29.96
C PRO A 965 26.09 -40.63 -29.96
N TYR A 966 25.64 -40.09 -28.82
CA TYR A 966 24.24 -39.73 -28.58
C TYR A 966 23.79 -38.49 -29.33
N LYS A 967 24.58 -37.42 -29.30
CA LYS A 967 24.33 -36.15 -30.01
C LYS A 967 22.93 -35.57 -29.76
N PHE A 968 22.44 -35.67 -28.53
CA PHE A 968 21.13 -35.16 -28.15
C PHE A 968 21.11 -33.64 -28.19
N SER A 969 20.01 -33.07 -28.71
CA SER A 969 19.71 -31.65 -28.51
C SER A 969 19.49 -31.35 -27.02
N THR A 970 19.55 -30.08 -26.63
CA THR A 970 19.22 -29.64 -25.27
C THR A 970 17.81 -30.10 -24.86
N THR A 971 16.85 -30.12 -25.79
CA THR A 971 15.50 -30.63 -25.58
C THR A 971 15.49 -32.14 -25.32
N ASN A 972 16.19 -32.94 -26.13
CA ASN A 972 16.24 -34.39 -25.97
C ASN A 972 16.97 -34.78 -24.67
N THR A 973 18.04 -34.05 -24.34
CA THR A 973 18.75 -34.15 -23.05
C THR A 973 17.81 -33.85 -21.88
N GLY A 974 17.01 -32.79 -21.99
CA GLY A 974 15.96 -32.46 -21.02
C GLY A 974 14.92 -33.57 -20.83
N LEU A 975 14.53 -34.27 -21.89
CA LEU A 975 13.58 -35.40 -21.80
C LEU A 975 14.14 -36.61 -21.02
N VAL A 976 15.47 -36.80 -20.95
CA VAL A 976 16.07 -37.88 -20.14
C VAL A 976 15.86 -37.64 -18.64
N PHE A 977 15.66 -36.38 -18.19
CA PHE A 977 15.28 -36.10 -16.81
C PHE A 977 13.89 -36.62 -16.42
N PHE A 978 13.06 -37.09 -17.36
CA PHE A 978 11.84 -37.84 -17.01
C PHE A 978 12.15 -39.13 -16.21
N ALA A 979 13.35 -39.70 -16.37
CA ALA A 979 13.81 -40.81 -15.56
C ALA A 979 14.01 -40.46 -14.07
N VAL A 980 14.25 -39.17 -13.73
CA VAL A 980 14.29 -38.67 -12.35
C VAL A 980 12.91 -38.76 -11.72
N LEU A 981 11.86 -38.35 -12.45
CA LEU A 981 10.48 -38.41 -11.98
C LEU A 981 10.03 -39.87 -11.77
N VAL A 982 10.38 -40.76 -12.69
CA VAL A 982 10.15 -42.21 -12.52
C VAL A 982 10.93 -42.74 -11.30
N GLY A 983 12.18 -42.30 -11.13
CA GLY A 983 13.08 -42.70 -10.05
C GLY A 983 12.63 -42.30 -8.64
N ASP A 984 11.90 -41.20 -8.46
CA ASP A 984 11.33 -40.84 -7.14
C ASP A 984 10.12 -41.72 -6.77
N THR A 985 9.44 -42.36 -7.73
CA THR A 985 8.21 -43.11 -7.44
C THR A 985 8.40 -44.36 -6.54
N PRO A 986 9.46 -45.19 -6.64
CA PRO A 986 9.81 -46.17 -5.59
C PRO A 986 10.04 -45.51 -4.23
N GLY A 987 10.72 -44.36 -4.23
CA GLY A 987 10.96 -43.55 -3.03
C GLY A 987 9.68 -43.04 -2.36
N TRP A 988 8.54 -42.98 -3.04
CA TRP A 988 7.24 -42.67 -2.41
C TRP A 988 6.66 -43.91 -1.70
N GLY A 989 6.79 -45.09 -2.29
CA GLY A 989 6.34 -46.36 -1.70
C GLY A 989 7.15 -46.79 -0.47
N ILE A 990 8.45 -46.47 -0.43
CA ILE A 990 9.35 -46.98 0.62
C ILE A 990 8.97 -46.56 2.04
N GLY A 991 8.37 -45.38 2.22
CA GLY A 991 7.99 -44.89 3.56
C GLY A 991 6.93 -45.79 4.19
N VAL A 992 5.89 -46.12 3.41
CA VAL A 992 4.80 -47.02 3.82
C VAL A 992 5.34 -48.45 4.03
N LEU A 993 6.22 -48.93 3.15
CA LEU A 993 6.85 -50.24 3.29
C LEU A 993 7.76 -50.31 4.53
N SER A 994 8.47 -49.22 4.84
CA SER A 994 9.31 -49.07 6.01
C SER A 994 8.50 -49.15 7.31
N ASP A 995 7.37 -48.43 7.40
CA ASP A 995 6.48 -48.54 8.56
C ASP A 995 5.85 -49.94 8.68
N GLN A 996 5.49 -50.58 7.55
CA GLN A 996 4.99 -51.96 7.56
C GLN A 996 6.04 -52.96 8.07
N VAL A 997 7.30 -52.84 7.63
CA VAL A 997 8.42 -53.68 8.09
C VAL A 997 8.70 -53.44 9.58
N VAL A 998 8.73 -52.18 10.03
CA VAL A 998 8.91 -51.84 11.45
C VAL A 998 7.77 -52.41 12.31
N ILE A 999 6.51 -52.32 11.85
CA ILE A 999 5.36 -52.91 12.55
C ILE A 999 5.44 -54.45 12.56
N ALA A 1000 5.89 -55.07 11.48
CA ALA A 1000 6.04 -56.53 11.40
C ALA A 1000 7.19 -57.06 12.27
N LEU A 1001 8.29 -56.32 12.39
CA LEU A 1001 9.40 -56.63 13.29
C LEU A 1001 9.01 -56.38 14.76
N ALA A 1002 8.37 -55.26 15.08
CA ALA A 1002 7.85 -54.99 16.41
C ALA A 1002 6.87 -56.08 16.89
N ARG A 1003 5.97 -56.56 16.02
CA ARG A 1003 5.07 -57.70 16.31
C ARG A 1003 5.79 -59.04 16.54
N ARG A 1004 7.05 -59.17 16.12
CA ARG A 1004 7.92 -60.33 16.42
C ARG A 1004 8.83 -60.10 17.64
N ASN A 1005 8.85 -58.87 18.16
CA ASN A 1005 9.62 -58.40 19.31
C ASN A 1005 8.67 -58.03 20.46
N ASP A 1006 7.65 -58.87 20.71
CA ASP A 1006 6.61 -58.70 21.74
C ASP A 1006 5.87 -57.34 21.76
N GLY A 1007 5.81 -56.67 20.60
CA GLY A 1007 5.19 -55.36 20.43
C GLY A 1007 6.14 -54.16 20.59
N ILE A 1008 7.40 -54.41 20.97
CA ILE A 1008 8.42 -53.37 21.19
C ILE A 1008 8.98 -52.92 19.82
N LYS A 1009 8.67 -51.68 19.44
CA LYS A 1009 9.25 -51.00 18.29
C LYS A 1009 10.61 -50.39 18.66
N GLU A 1010 11.67 -50.86 18.03
CA GLU A 1010 13.01 -50.26 18.10
C GLU A 1010 13.28 -49.44 16.82
N PRO A 1011 13.90 -48.24 16.91
CA PRO A 1011 14.24 -47.44 15.73
C PRO A 1011 15.08 -48.21 14.69
N GLU A 1012 15.99 -49.06 15.17
CA GLU A 1012 16.93 -49.87 14.38
C GLU A 1012 16.21 -50.81 13.39
N MET A 1013 14.97 -51.23 13.70
CA MET A 1013 14.12 -52.01 12.79
C MET A 1013 13.88 -51.30 11.45
N ARG A 1014 14.01 -49.97 11.41
CA ARG A 1014 13.84 -49.17 10.20
C ARG A 1014 15.04 -49.25 9.25
N LEU A 1015 16.23 -49.49 9.78
CA LEU A 1015 17.48 -49.52 9.02
C LEU A 1015 17.56 -50.70 8.04
N TYR A 1016 16.76 -51.76 8.26
CA TYR A 1016 16.60 -52.88 7.32
C TYR A 1016 16.16 -52.43 5.93
N MET A 1017 15.44 -51.31 5.80
CA MET A 1017 15.06 -50.77 4.50
C MET A 1017 16.23 -50.13 3.73
N LEU A 1018 17.36 -49.80 4.37
CA LEU A 1018 18.54 -49.29 3.63
C LEU A 1018 19.10 -50.32 2.65
N VAL A 1019 18.73 -51.60 2.77
CA VAL A 1019 19.10 -52.65 1.80
C VAL A 1019 18.55 -52.35 0.40
N THR A 1020 17.33 -51.79 0.25
CA THR A 1020 16.81 -51.39 -1.07
C THR A 1020 17.62 -50.22 -1.61
N CYS A 1021 17.96 -49.26 -0.75
CA CYS A 1021 18.78 -48.11 -1.11
C CYS A 1021 20.17 -48.53 -1.63
N PHE A 1022 20.83 -49.49 -0.98
CA PHE A 1022 22.13 -50.01 -1.45
C PHE A 1022 22.03 -50.74 -2.80
N VAL A 1023 20.94 -51.48 -3.05
CA VAL A 1023 20.69 -52.12 -4.35
C VAL A 1023 20.46 -51.07 -5.45
N PHE A 1024 19.63 -50.06 -5.19
CA PHE A 1024 19.40 -48.95 -6.13
C PHE A 1024 20.65 -48.08 -6.34
N ALA A 1025 21.48 -47.88 -5.32
CA ALA A 1025 22.77 -47.20 -5.46
C ALA A 1025 23.71 -47.98 -6.38
N ALA A 1026 23.92 -49.27 -6.10
CA ALA A 1026 24.80 -50.12 -6.90
C ALA A 1026 24.34 -50.18 -8.36
N ALA A 1027 23.04 -50.47 -8.59
CA ALA A 1027 22.47 -50.47 -9.93
C ALA A 1027 22.59 -49.10 -10.62
N GLY A 1028 22.27 -48.02 -9.91
CA GLY A 1028 22.29 -46.65 -10.45
C GLY A 1028 23.69 -46.19 -10.87
N TYR A 1029 24.65 -46.21 -9.94
CA TYR A 1029 26.02 -45.78 -10.23
C TYR A 1029 26.72 -46.70 -11.24
N MET A 1030 26.45 -48.01 -11.22
CA MET A 1030 27.02 -48.91 -12.23
C MET A 1030 26.40 -48.68 -13.61
N LEU A 1031 25.07 -48.61 -13.75
CA LEU A 1031 24.44 -48.39 -15.07
C LEU A 1031 24.74 -47.00 -15.65
N TYR A 1032 24.88 -45.98 -14.80
CA TYR A 1032 25.36 -44.67 -15.22
C TYR A 1032 26.84 -44.70 -15.61
N GLY A 1033 27.73 -45.14 -14.73
CA GLY A 1033 29.18 -45.13 -14.97
C GLY A 1033 29.62 -46.06 -16.10
N TRP A 1034 29.14 -47.30 -16.12
CA TRP A 1034 29.43 -48.27 -17.18
C TRP A 1034 28.75 -47.87 -18.50
N GLY A 1035 27.48 -47.48 -18.44
CA GLY A 1035 26.72 -47.10 -19.65
C GLY A 1035 27.28 -45.88 -20.37
N THR A 1036 27.82 -44.92 -19.61
CA THR A 1036 28.54 -43.76 -20.18
C THR A 1036 29.95 -44.14 -20.65
N GLN A 1037 30.69 -44.98 -19.91
CA GLN A 1037 32.05 -45.40 -20.29
C GLN A 1037 32.10 -46.29 -21.55
N THR A 1038 31.11 -47.15 -21.77
CA THR A 1038 31.06 -48.05 -22.94
C THR A 1038 30.12 -47.58 -24.04
N GLU A 1039 29.75 -46.30 -24.05
CA GLU A 1039 28.87 -45.69 -25.07
C GLU A 1039 27.53 -46.46 -25.27
N ALA A 1040 27.02 -47.09 -24.20
CA ALA A 1040 25.85 -47.96 -24.26
C ALA A 1040 24.58 -47.14 -24.55
N HIS A 1041 23.56 -47.76 -25.16
CA HIS A 1041 22.33 -47.07 -25.56
C HIS A 1041 21.75 -46.23 -24.41
N TRP A 1042 21.39 -44.97 -24.68
CA TRP A 1042 21.11 -43.91 -23.68
C TRP A 1042 20.07 -44.28 -22.61
N ILE A 1043 19.15 -45.21 -22.91
CA ILE A 1043 18.19 -45.76 -21.93
C ILE A 1043 18.91 -46.41 -20.74
N THR A 1044 20.10 -46.99 -20.93
CA THR A 1044 20.95 -47.55 -19.86
C THR A 1044 21.35 -46.45 -18.86
N ILE A 1045 21.77 -45.30 -19.38
CA ILE A 1045 22.14 -44.11 -18.59
C ILE A 1045 20.89 -43.57 -17.88
N ALA A 1046 19.75 -43.49 -18.58
CA ALA A 1046 18.47 -43.04 -18.04
C ALA A 1046 17.98 -43.93 -16.87
N ILE A 1047 18.04 -45.25 -17.03
CA ILE A 1047 17.70 -46.22 -15.96
C ILE A 1047 18.69 -46.08 -14.79
N GLY A 1048 19.97 -45.87 -15.06
CA GLY A 1048 20.98 -45.57 -14.05
C GLY A 1048 20.62 -44.34 -13.21
N ILE A 1049 20.25 -43.23 -13.87
CA ILE A 1049 19.78 -42.00 -13.21
C ILE A 1049 18.51 -42.28 -12.38
N GLY A 1050 17.53 -42.99 -12.94
CA GLY A 1050 16.31 -43.35 -12.22
C GLY A 1050 16.61 -44.11 -10.92
N ALA A 1051 17.46 -45.14 -10.99
CA ALA A 1051 17.87 -45.91 -9.83
C ALA A 1051 18.72 -45.10 -8.82
N MET A 1052 19.60 -44.21 -9.27
CA MET A 1052 20.33 -43.28 -8.40
C MET A 1052 19.37 -42.39 -7.59
N ILE A 1053 18.31 -41.90 -8.22
CA ILE A 1053 17.29 -41.06 -7.61
C ILE A 1053 16.37 -41.86 -6.69
N SER A 1054 16.03 -43.11 -7.03
CA SER A 1054 15.36 -44.03 -6.10
C SER A 1054 16.15 -44.19 -4.82
N HIS A 1055 17.44 -44.56 -4.93
CA HIS A 1055 18.34 -44.64 -3.78
C HIS A 1055 18.35 -43.34 -2.95
N GLN A 1056 18.48 -42.18 -3.61
CA GLN A 1056 18.55 -40.91 -2.91
C GLN A 1056 17.24 -40.61 -2.16
N ALA A 1057 16.09 -40.72 -2.83
CA ALA A 1057 14.78 -40.49 -2.23
C ALA A 1057 14.49 -41.45 -1.07
N GLU A 1058 14.84 -42.73 -1.22
CA GLU A 1058 14.64 -43.73 -0.17
C GLU A 1058 15.54 -43.48 1.03
N ALA A 1059 16.85 -43.32 0.82
CA ALA A 1059 17.83 -43.14 1.89
C ALA A 1059 17.53 -41.88 2.73
N CYS A 1060 17.09 -40.79 2.09
CA CYS A 1060 16.69 -39.55 2.77
C CYS A 1060 15.47 -39.77 3.68
N LYS A 1061 14.46 -40.51 3.20
CA LYS A 1061 13.22 -40.78 3.94
C LYS A 1061 13.47 -41.73 5.12
N ILE A 1062 14.25 -42.80 4.90
CA ILE A 1062 14.62 -43.76 5.96
C ILE A 1062 15.51 -43.09 7.02
N ALA A 1063 16.50 -42.29 6.63
CA ALA A 1063 17.35 -41.55 7.56
C ALA A 1063 16.56 -40.54 8.41
N THR A 1064 15.62 -39.82 7.80
CA THR A 1064 14.74 -38.87 8.51
C THR A 1064 13.82 -39.59 9.49
N ALA A 1065 13.13 -40.65 9.05
CA ALA A 1065 12.22 -41.41 9.91
C ALA A 1065 12.95 -42.20 11.01
N TYR A 1066 14.19 -42.65 10.78
CA TYR A 1066 15.04 -43.23 11.83
C TYR A 1066 15.41 -42.21 12.90
N ALA A 1067 15.80 -40.99 12.50
CA ALA A 1067 16.04 -39.91 13.44
C ALA A 1067 14.78 -39.54 14.24
N MET A 1068 13.60 -39.48 13.60
CA MET A 1068 12.34 -39.24 14.30
C MET A 1068 12.00 -40.34 15.32
N ASP A 1069 12.21 -41.61 14.97
CA ASP A 1069 11.98 -42.73 15.89
C ASP A 1069 12.99 -42.78 17.06
N CYS A 1070 14.23 -42.33 16.85
CA CYS A 1070 15.24 -42.21 17.91
C CYS A 1070 14.89 -41.14 18.97
N PHE A 1071 14.08 -40.13 18.62
CA PHE A 1071 13.86 -38.94 19.44
C PHE A 1071 12.37 -38.62 19.62
N PRO A 1072 11.66 -39.32 20.52
CA PRO A 1072 10.23 -39.07 20.76
C PRO A 1072 9.93 -37.65 21.31
N GLY A 1073 8.66 -37.25 21.14
CA GLY A 1073 8.09 -35.91 21.32
C GLY A 1073 8.87 -34.86 22.15
N PRO A 1074 9.12 -35.08 23.45
CA PRO A 1074 9.79 -34.09 24.30
C PRO A 1074 11.16 -33.60 23.78
N PHE A 1075 11.90 -34.43 23.03
CA PHE A 1075 13.16 -33.99 22.41
C PHE A 1075 12.93 -33.12 21.16
N ILE A 1076 11.87 -33.38 20.39
CA ILE A 1076 11.51 -32.58 19.20
C ILE A 1076 11.13 -31.15 19.60
N GLU A 1077 10.43 -31.00 20.72
CA GLU A 1077 10.08 -29.70 21.31
C GLU A 1077 11.30 -29.00 21.94
N ALA A 1078 12.14 -29.74 22.69
CA ALA A 1078 13.31 -29.17 23.37
C ALA A 1078 14.47 -28.79 22.42
N ALA A 1079 14.81 -29.64 21.45
CA ALA A 1079 15.80 -29.31 20.43
C ALA A 1079 15.26 -28.23 19.48
N GLY A 1080 13.94 -28.26 19.20
CA GLY A 1080 13.27 -27.42 18.22
C GLY A 1080 13.63 -27.87 16.80
N TYR A 1081 12.75 -28.62 16.16
CA TYR A 1081 13.02 -29.27 14.86
C TYR A 1081 13.55 -28.31 13.75
N GLY A 1082 13.14 -27.04 13.80
CA GLY A 1082 13.68 -25.98 12.93
C GLY A 1082 15.19 -25.75 13.09
N TRP A 1083 15.77 -25.91 14.28
CA TRP A 1083 17.21 -25.84 14.51
C TRP A 1083 17.94 -27.04 13.93
N THR A 1084 17.37 -28.25 13.96
CA THR A 1084 17.95 -29.43 13.30
C THR A 1084 17.99 -29.22 11.79
N MET A 1085 16.89 -28.73 11.20
CA MET A 1085 16.83 -28.36 9.78
C MET A 1085 17.72 -27.15 9.43
N THR A 1086 17.94 -26.22 10.36
CA THR A 1086 18.88 -25.10 10.19
C THR A 1086 20.33 -25.57 10.23
N CYS A 1087 20.70 -26.46 11.16
CA CYS A 1087 22.04 -27.07 11.21
C CYS A 1087 22.32 -27.87 9.93
N PHE A 1088 21.32 -28.62 9.46
CA PHE A 1088 21.36 -29.36 8.19
C PHE A 1088 21.53 -28.41 6.99
N GLY A 1089 20.74 -27.33 6.90
CA GLY A 1089 20.88 -26.30 5.88
C GLY A 1089 22.22 -25.57 5.93
N ILE A 1090 22.78 -25.33 7.12
CA ILE A 1090 24.13 -24.79 7.32
C ILE A 1090 25.19 -25.77 6.82
N MET A 1091 25.05 -27.08 7.06
CA MET A 1091 25.99 -28.08 6.53
C MET A 1091 25.93 -28.19 5.00
N VAL A 1092 24.74 -28.04 4.40
CA VAL A 1092 24.58 -27.92 2.93
C VAL A 1092 25.20 -26.62 2.41
N LEU A 1093 25.03 -25.49 3.10
CA LEU A 1093 25.70 -24.23 2.74
C LEU A 1093 27.22 -24.33 2.86
N LEU A 1094 27.74 -25.00 3.88
CA LEU A 1094 29.18 -25.23 4.08
C LEU A 1094 29.76 -26.16 3.01
N SER A 1095 29.04 -27.22 2.59
CA SER A 1095 29.49 -28.08 1.49
C SER A 1095 29.46 -27.35 0.14
N VAL A 1096 28.45 -26.50 -0.11
CA VAL A 1096 28.40 -25.62 -1.29
C VAL A 1096 29.54 -24.58 -1.26
N LEU A 1097 29.84 -23.98 -0.11
CA LEU A 1097 30.98 -23.04 0.03
C LEU A 1097 32.33 -23.75 -0.16
N ALA A 1098 32.49 -24.97 0.33
CA ALA A 1098 33.66 -25.80 0.07
C ALA A 1098 33.78 -26.17 -1.42
N ALA A 1099 32.66 -26.50 -2.09
CA ALA A 1099 32.62 -26.73 -3.53
C ALA A 1099 32.98 -25.47 -4.33
N ILE A 1100 32.51 -24.28 -3.93
CA ILE A 1100 32.91 -23.00 -4.52
C ILE A 1100 34.41 -22.77 -4.34
N PHE A 1101 34.97 -23.05 -3.16
CA PHE A 1101 36.41 -22.93 -2.91
C PHE A 1101 37.22 -23.91 -3.78
N LEU A 1102 36.77 -25.16 -3.93
CA LEU A 1102 37.36 -26.15 -4.84
C LEU A 1102 37.23 -25.74 -6.31
N VAL A 1103 36.12 -25.14 -6.74
CA VAL A 1103 35.93 -24.60 -8.10
C VAL A 1103 36.88 -23.42 -8.35
N LEU A 1104 37.07 -22.52 -7.37
CA LEU A 1104 38.01 -21.39 -7.47
C LEU A 1104 39.47 -21.85 -7.48
N LEU A 1105 39.84 -22.82 -6.64
CA LEU A 1105 41.15 -23.48 -6.69
C LEU A 1105 41.37 -24.20 -8.02
N GLY A 1106 40.39 -24.98 -8.49
CA GLY A 1106 40.43 -25.68 -9.78
C GLY A 1106 40.49 -24.73 -10.97
N LYS A 1107 39.86 -23.55 -10.90
CA LYS A 1107 39.95 -22.49 -11.91
C LYS A 1107 41.35 -21.85 -11.91
N ARG A 1108 41.92 -21.55 -10.73
CA ARG A 1108 43.31 -21.10 -10.58
C ARG A 1108 44.33 -22.15 -11.05
N TRP A 1109 44.12 -23.43 -10.74
CA TRP A 1109 44.97 -24.54 -11.15
C TRP A 1109 44.92 -24.77 -12.67
N ARG A 1110 43.71 -24.75 -13.27
CA ARG A 1110 43.55 -24.81 -14.73
C ARG A 1110 44.24 -23.65 -15.44
N ILE A 1111 44.15 -22.41 -14.92
CA ILE A 1111 44.91 -21.27 -15.45
C ILE A 1111 46.42 -21.51 -15.32
N ALA A 1112 46.90 -21.93 -14.14
CA ALA A 1112 48.32 -22.17 -13.88
C ALA A 1112 48.92 -23.41 -14.59
N LYS A 1113 48.09 -24.32 -15.11
CA LYS A 1113 48.50 -25.49 -15.90
C LYS A 1113 48.13 -25.38 -17.38
N GLY A 1114 47.31 -24.40 -17.77
CA GLY A 1114 46.81 -24.22 -19.14
C GLY A 1114 47.92 -24.23 -20.19
N ALA A 1115 49.02 -23.50 -19.97
CA ALA A 1115 50.16 -23.48 -20.89
C ALA A 1115 50.83 -24.86 -21.09
N ARG A 1116 50.80 -25.76 -20.09
CA ARG A 1116 51.24 -27.16 -20.27
C ARG A 1116 50.19 -28.01 -20.99
N TYR A 1117 48.91 -27.75 -20.76
CA TYR A 1117 47.82 -28.47 -21.39
C TYR A 1117 47.70 -28.13 -22.89
N TYR A 1118 47.73 -26.85 -23.25
CA TYR A 1118 47.76 -26.43 -24.67
C TYR A 1118 49.02 -26.92 -25.39
N LYS A 1119 50.20 -26.85 -24.74
CA LYS A 1119 51.41 -27.44 -25.30
C LYS A 1119 51.27 -28.96 -25.53
N PHE A 1120 50.62 -29.69 -24.61
CA PHE A 1120 50.33 -31.11 -24.82
C PHE A 1120 49.37 -31.33 -25.99
N LEU A 1121 48.33 -30.49 -26.15
CA LEU A 1121 47.40 -30.59 -27.28
C LEU A 1121 48.06 -30.29 -28.64
N ASP A 1122 49.03 -29.37 -28.70
CA ASP A 1122 49.93 -29.21 -29.86
C ASP A 1122 50.76 -30.49 -30.10
N GLU A 1123 51.37 -31.06 -29.04
CA GLU A 1123 52.22 -32.25 -29.12
C GLU A 1123 51.45 -33.54 -29.52
N VAL A 1124 50.13 -33.61 -29.31
CA VAL A 1124 49.25 -34.67 -29.85
C VAL A 1124 48.41 -34.24 -31.06
N GLY A 1125 48.59 -33.02 -31.58
CA GLY A 1125 48.01 -32.56 -32.84
C GLY A 1125 46.49 -32.37 -32.86
N VAL A 1126 45.87 -32.03 -31.72
CA VAL A 1126 44.40 -31.98 -31.56
C VAL A 1126 43.87 -30.54 -31.65
N TYR A 1127 44.28 -29.79 -32.68
CA TYR A 1127 43.69 -28.47 -32.99
C TYR A 1127 43.66 -28.14 -34.49
N THR A 1128 42.45 -28.07 -35.03
CA THR A 1128 42.07 -27.25 -36.19
C THR A 1128 40.72 -26.63 -35.85
N ASP A 1129 40.66 -25.30 -35.86
CA ASP A 1129 39.63 -24.42 -35.25
C ASP A 1129 39.54 -24.47 -33.70
#